data_AF-W4G5X9-F1
#
_entry.id   AF-W4G5X9-F1
#
_cell.length_a   1.000
_cell.length_b   1.000
_cell.length_c   1.000
_cell.angle_alpha   90.00
_cell.angle_beta   90.00
_cell.angle_gamma   90.00
#
_symmetry.space_group_name_H-M   'P 1'
#
loop_
_entity.id
_entity.type
_entity.pdbx_description
1 polymer ?
#
loop_
_entity_poly.entity_id
_entity_poly.type
_entity_poly.pdbx_seq_one_letter_code
_entity_poly.pdbx_strand_id
1 'polypeptide(L)'
;MNQPGANQHAMQTEVHQVAGLIQSRMCSEFQMHEECIPAAKAAARCSIFVTQDWHENPRLCVFMQHGAGVTPGLWAIPPPPSSHQGSPASIQAFSHSLASMSLIPYIKAARKSGYAVLVMNPSTNRMSVQGHSVKILHSSSPEEHVLHVWTTYIQPSAASLIHFISHDTSGLLVNHLLSHLDPRLHSRIGGIVYIDSPQANVLPPRRIGKADHMQPLLARRGVHFEPSAEPMFHLVTTGASARYCSTLSVGRLSSENSSCLLQSVQSSTFVFLKCIPSGLQPALQAIRTTVPNKLVVTVNRARLTGQPYNNPYAVVTCVGQSKATVGNNKKTMDPEWNQTFSFPVRDETASVLVKVKDKAFLPMSSMVGGVAVALADVGWNRVWRHWFTLRHDTSNQHQYHQVHGNGEIELTLEWVHDTFVARTDSFLAPSPPLSPPLASVAQDNGCYLCSCTFVLHRRRYCRLCLRAVCVSCSDRLFLPGFSEAKRVCLACCNLQIALHKQPPPMPPRPIQPAPRPHREADVRREADKAALEDASRANLQAMMQREQEARPLGIDDFDLIKVVGRGAFGKVMLVRKKNGKNAGAIYAMKILKKMHIIQNDQVENTKAEQHILKEINHPYVVRLRYAFQNPDKLYLVMDYYPGGSMYFHLKKSKRFSEERTRLYMAQLLTAIMHLHSKDIAYRDLKLENILMDTHGHIALTDFGLSKEGQTIDGAIRASQANGGMKTICGTAEYMAPELLRHQPYGKVVDWWSYGILLFEMLTGRTPFVDRNRRVMFKNIMGSEVVYPAYLSPSARNLISRLLIRDPSKRLGSGAGGGRDIMADEFFAVVDWEALLRKEIQPSFVPEVSGAEDVTNVPAQFQNMAALDSPVAKDSNAPTNHFEDFSYQEETRMAPRHY
;
A
#
# COMPACT_ATOMS: atom_id res chain seq x y z
N MET A 1 25.70 -34.97 2.54
CA MET A 1 24.67 -35.73 1.80
C MET A 1 23.31 -35.21 2.24
N ASN A 2 22.53 -34.57 1.37
CA ASN A 2 21.17 -34.13 1.73
C ASN A 2 20.21 -35.30 1.49
N GLN A 3 19.53 -35.78 2.53
CA GLN A 3 18.52 -36.83 2.38
C GLN A 3 17.18 -36.23 1.91
N PRO A 4 16.58 -36.70 0.80
CA PRO A 4 15.32 -36.13 0.29
C PRO A 4 14.16 -36.16 1.28
N GLY A 5 14.09 -37.19 2.14
CA GLY A 5 12.97 -37.40 3.07
C GLY A 5 12.78 -36.29 4.11
N ALA A 6 13.87 -35.62 4.54
CA ALA A 6 13.79 -34.55 5.54
C ALA A 6 12.96 -33.34 5.03
N ASN A 7 13.12 -33.00 3.75
CA ASN A 7 12.47 -31.84 3.14
C ASN A 7 10.98 -32.13 2.87
N GLN A 8 10.65 -33.37 2.48
CA GLN A 8 9.27 -33.80 2.31
C GLN A 8 8.50 -33.81 3.65
N HIS A 9 9.15 -34.24 4.75
CA HIS A 9 8.59 -34.16 6.10
C HIS A 9 8.36 -32.72 6.55
N ALA A 10 9.28 -31.79 6.26
CA ALA A 10 9.12 -30.37 6.59
C ALA A 10 7.91 -29.75 5.86
N MET A 11 7.75 -30.00 4.56
CA MET A 11 6.61 -29.51 3.79
C MET A 11 5.28 -30.14 4.24
N GLN A 12 5.27 -31.43 4.60
CA GLN A 12 4.09 -32.04 5.22
C GLN A 12 3.75 -31.43 6.59
N THR A 13 4.77 -31.01 7.37
CA THR A 13 4.56 -30.35 8.67
C THR A 13 3.88 -28.99 8.50
N GLU A 14 4.31 -28.18 7.52
CA GLU A 14 3.65 -26.92 7.15
C GLU A 14 2.19 -27.10 6.75
N VAL A 15 1.87 -28.08 5.90
CA VAL A 15 0.48 -28.39 5.50
C VAL A 15 -0.41 -28.62 6.74
N HIS A 16 0.07 -29.42 7.70
CA HIS A 16 -0.69 -29.69 8.93
C HIS A 16 -0.84 -28.43 9.81
N GLN A 17 0.17 -27.57 9.91
CA GLN A 17 0.08 -26.32 10.68
C GLN A 17 -0.90 -25.33 10.05
N VAL A 18 -0.78 -25.04 8.75
CA VAL A 18 -1.66 -24.11 8.03
C VAL A 18 -3.11 -24.61 8.05
N ALA A 19 -3.34 -25.90 7.81
CA ALA A 19 -4.69 -26.45 7.86
C ALA A 19 -5.28 -26.47 9.28
N GLY A 20 -4.48 -26.77 10.31
CA GLY A 20 -4.92 -26.69 11.71
C GLY A 20 -5.32 -25.27 12.14
N LEU A 21 -4.58 -24.25 11.68
CA LEU A 21 -4.96 -22.84 11.86
C LEU A 21 -6.29 -22.51 11.16
N ILE A 22 -6.50 -23.02 9.94
CA ILE A 22 -7.76 -22.84 9.21
C ILE A 22 -8.92 -23.53 9.91
N GLN A 23 -8.75 -24.77 10.38
CA GLN A 23 -9.78 -25.52 11.13
C GLN A 23 -10.14 -24.82 12.45
N SER A 24 -9.15 -24.30 13.18
CA SER A 24 -9.37 -23.46 14.36
C SER A 24 -10.21 -22.22 14.04
N ARG A 25 -9.98 -21.57 12.90
CA ARG A 25 -10.83 -20.47 12.40
C ARG A 25 -12.21 -20.93 11.95
N MET A 26 -12.36 -22.12 11.36
CA MET A 26 -13.68 -22.68 11.00
C MET A 26 -14.54 -22.91 12.25
N CYS A 27 -13.96 -23.47 13.32
CA CYS A 27 -14.65 -23.65 14.59
C CYS A 27 -14.98 -22.30 15.27
N SER A 28 -14.04 -21.37 15.34
CA SER A 28 -14.18 -20.13 16.11
C SER A 28 -14.92 -18.99 15.39
N GLU A 29 -14.75 -18.80 14.06
CA GLU A 29 -15.46 -17.77 13.29
C GLU A 29 -16.86 -18.22 12.84
N PHE A 30 -17.09 -19.52 12.60
CA PHE A 30 -18.31 -20.02 11.95
C PHE A 30 -19.10 -21.07 12.75
N GLN A 31 -18.70 -21.36 14.00
CA GLN A 31 -19.35 -22.33 14.88
C GLN A 31 -19.45 -23.74 14.25
N MET A 32 -18.37 -24.15 13.57
CA MET A 32 -18.25 -25.50 13.02
C MET A 32 -17.71 -26.47 14.08
N HIS A 33 -18.17 -27.73 14.03
CA HIS A 33 -17.62 -28.83 14.81
C HIS A 33 -17.03 -29.91 13.89
N GLU A 34 -16.08 -30.68 14.42
CA GLU A 34 -15.46 -31.82 13.76
C GLU A 34 -16.32 -33.07 14.01
N GLU A 35 -16.81 -33.71 12.96
CA GLU A 35 -17.46 -35.02 13.03
C GLU A 35 -16.53 -36.10 12.47
N CYS A 36 -16.52 -37.26 13.13
CA CYS A 36 -15.48 -38.28 12.98
C CYS A 36 -16.03 -39.58 12.41
N ILE A 37 -15.56 -39.97 11.22
CA ILE A 37 -15.94 -41.21 10.54
C ILE A 37 -14.89 -42.30 10.86
N PRO A 38 -15.26 -43.48 11.38
CA PRO A 38 -16.62 -43.92 11.74
C PRO A 38 -17.09 -43.42 13.12
N ALA A 39 -16.17 -43.09 14.03
CA ALA A 39 -16.46 -42.52 15.35
C ALA A 39 -15.21 -41.85 15.95
N ALA A 40 -15.38 -40.87 16.84
CA ALA A 40 -14.27 -40.17 17.49
C ALA A 40 -13.33 -41.06 18.33
N LYS A 41 -13.81 -42.23 18.79
CA LYS A 41 -13.03 -43.23 19.54
C LYS A 41 -12.30 -44.26 18.65
N ALA A 42 -12.47 -44.22 17.33
CA ALA A 42 -11.85 -45.19 16.43
C ALA A 42 -10.35 -44.90 16.22
N ALA A 43 -9.52 -45.95 16.25
CA ALA A 43 -8.07 -45.85 16.09
C ALA A 43 -7.63 -45.39 14.68
N ALA A 44 -8.45 -45.65 13.66
CA ALA A 44 -8.33 -45.08 12.32
C ALA A 44 -9.63 -44.33 12.01
N ARG A 45 -9.54 -43.00 11.84
CA ARG A 45 -10.69 -42.12 11.56
C ARG A 45 -10.33 -41.02 10.56
N CYS A 46 -11.32 -40.49 9.86
CA CYS A 46 -11.22 -39.23 9.12
C CYS A 46 -12.29 -38.24 9.61
N SER A 47 -12.15 -36.98 9.20
CA SER A 47 -12.90 -35.87 9.75
C SER A 47 -13.67 -35.13 8.66
N ILE A 48 -14.90 -34.75 8.97
CA ILE A 48 -15.68 -33.74 8.24
C ILE A 48 -15.99 -32.58 9.19
N PHE A 49 -16.24 -31.39 8.64
CA PHE A 49 -16.60 -30.22 9.46
C PHE A 49 -17.99 -29.71 9.08
N VAL A 50 -18.82 -29.47 10.09
CA VAL A 50 -20.24 -29.09 9.92
C VAL A 50 -20.63 -27.93 10.84
N THR A 51 -21.49 -27.03 10.38
CA THR A 51 -22.03 -25.92 11.22
C THR A 51 -23.09 -26.42 12.19
N GLN A 52 -23.25 -25.81 13.37
CA GLN A 52 -24.23 -26.24 14.38
C GLN A 52 -25.69 -26.36 13.91
N ASP A 53 -26.06 -25.71 12.80
CA ASP A 53 -27.39 -25.75 12.19
C ASP A 53 -27.53 -26.77 11.04
N TRP A 54 -26.55 -27.65 10.79
CA TRP A 54 -26.49 -28.48 9.57
C TRP A 54 -27.67 -29.44 9.37
N HIS A 55 -28.22 -29.96 10.45
CA HIS A 55 -29.30 -30.97 10.45
C HIS A 55 -30.68 -30.34 10.29
N GLU A 56 -30.88 -29.12 10.80
CA GLU A 56 -32.16 -28.38 10.78
C GLU A 56 -32.28 -27.37 9.62
N ASN A 57 -31.18 -26.84 9.10
CA ASN A 57 -31.23 -25.77 8.10
C ASN A 57 -31.75 -26.30 6.74
N PRO A 58 -32.81 -25.70 6.15
CA PRO A 58 -33.36 -26.14 4.86
C PRO A 58 -32.42 -25.91 3.67
N ARG A 59 -31.28 -25.24 3.85
CA ARG A 59 -30.28 -24.90 2.82
C ARG A 59 -28.87 -25.32 3.24
N LEU A 60 -28.29 -26.28 2.53
CA LEU A 60 -26.95 -26.82 2.83
C LEU A 60 -25.98 -26.54 1.68
N CYS A 61 -24.78 -26.05 2.00
CA CYS A 61 -23.68 -25.88 1.06
C CYS A 61 -22.57 -26.88 1.40
N VAL A 62 -22.28 -27.78 0.46
CA VAL A 62 -21.33 -28.88 0.60
C VAL A 62 -20.07 -28.58 -0.20
N PHE A 63 -18.94 -28.43 0.51
CA PHE A 63 -17.62 -28.26 -0.08
C PHE A 63 -16.93 -29.61 -0.20
N MET A 64 -16.59 -29.99 -1.44
CA MET A 64 -15.85 -31.21 -1.73
C MET A 64 -14.43 -30.85 -2.18
N GLN A 65 -13.46 -31.23 -1.35
CA GLN A 65 -12.04 -31.11 -1.65
C GLN A 65 -11.54 -32.38 -2.39
N HIS A 66 -10.31 -32.36 -2.88
CA HIS A 66 -9.59 -33.56 -3.30
C HIS A 66 -8.10 -33.43 -2.98
N GLY A 67 -7.44 -34.57 -2.73
CA GLY A 67 -6.00 -34.67 -2.61
C GLY A 67 -5.57 -35.47 -1.39
N ALA A 68 -4.65 -36.42 -1.58
CA ALA A 68 -4.05 -37.17 -0.48
C ALA A 68 -3.22 -36.24 0.43
N GLY A 69 -3.44 -36.31 1.75
CA GLY A 69 -2.78 -35.43 2.72
C GLY A 69 -3.38 -34.03 2.85
N VAL A 70 -4.38 -33.65 2.03
CA VAL A 70 -5.21 -32.47 2.28
C VAL A 70 -6.15 -32.78 3.46
N THR A 71 -6.21 -31.93 4.48
CA THR A 71 -7.23 -32.02 5.54
C THR A 71 -8.37 -31.02 5.28
N PRO A 72 -9.54 -31.17 5.93
CA PRO A 72 -10.65 -30.24 5.70
C PRO A 72 -10.28 -28.77 5.93
N GLY A 73 -10.59 -27.90 4.97
CA GLY A 73 -10.30 -26.45 5.04
C GLY A 73 -9.39 -25.87 3.95
N LEU A 74 -8.71 -26.70 3.15
CA LEU A 74 -7.87 -26.27 2.01
C LEU A 74 -8.41 -26.84 0.67
N TRP A 75 -8.64 -25.99 -0.32
CA TRP A 75 -9.14 -26.39 -1.65
C TRP A 75 -8.25 -27.43 -2.34
N ALA A 76 -6.94 -27.25 -2.24
CA ALA A 76 -5.90 -28.17 -2.70
C ALA A 76 -4.59 -27.89 -1.93
N ILE A 77 -3.61 -28.78 -2.05
CA ILE A 77 -2.19 -28.46 -1.79
C ILE A 77 -1.56 -28.04 -3.11
N PRO A 78 -0.91 -26.87 -3.21
CA PRO A 78 -0.22 -26.45 -4.43
C PRO A 78 0.97 -27.39 -4.74
N PRO A 79 1.38 -27.53 -6.01
CA PRO A 79 2.55 -28.34 -6.35
C PRO A 79 3.81 -27.77 -5.68
N PRO A 80 4.74 -28.62 -5.21
CA PRO A 80 6.00 -28.16 -4.63
C PRO A 80 6.84 -27.43 -5.70
N PRO A 81 7.56 -26.35 -5.35
CA PRO A 81 8.33 -25.58 -6.31
C PRO A 81 9.43 -26.42 -6.97
N SER A 82 9.59 -26.24 -8.29
CA SER A 82 10.44 -27.07 -9.14
C SER A 82 11.94 -26.81 -9.00
N SER A 83 12.35 -25.74 -8.29
CA SER A 83 13.75 -25.41 -8.01
C SER A 83 14.06 -25.53 -6.50
N HIS A 84 15.15 -26.25 -6.19
CA HIS A 84 15.72 -26.43 -4.85
C HIS A 84 14.73 -26.80 -3.73
N GLN A 85 14.20 -28.04 -3.80
CA GLN A 85 13.43 -28.66 -2.73
C GLN A 85 14.15 -28.58 -1.36
N GLY A 86 13.62 -27.78 -0.43
CA GLY A 86 14.07 -27.73 0.97
C GLY A 86 14.86 -26.49 1.39
N SER A 87 14.86 -25.41 0.61
CA SER A 87 15.31 -24.10 1.13
C SER A 87 14.22 -23.45 2.00
N PRO A 88 14.56 -22.66 3.04
CA PRO A 88 13.56 -21.89 3.81
C PRO A 88 12.68 -21.00 2.92
N ALA A 89 13.25 -20.47 1.83
CA ALA A 89 12.54 -19.73 0.78
C ALA A 89 11.44 -20.55 0.09
N SER A 90 11.77 -21.78 -0.32
CA SER A 90 10.80 -22.69 -0.96
C SER A 90 9.69 -23.13 0.00
N ILE A 91 10.01 -23.27 1.29
CA ILE A 91 9.04 -23.59 2.36
C ILE A 91 8.13 -22.39 2.62
N GLN A 92 8.66 -21.16 2.69
CA GLN A 92 7.86 -19.93 2.75
C GLN A 92 6.89 -19.86 1.57
N ALA A 93 7.39 -19.90 0.34
CA ALA A 93 6.57 -19.66 -0.85
C ALA A 93 5.45 -20.71 -0.97
N PHE A 94 5.76 -21.96 -0.61
CA PHE A 94 4.77 -23.04 -0.48
C PHE A 94 3.71 -22.74 0.58
N SER A 95 4.07 -22.23 1.76
CA SER A 95 3.12 -21.89 2.83
C SER A 95 2.26 -20.66 2.52
N HIS A 96 2.82 -19.62 1.87
CA HIS A 96 2.04 -18.52 1.28
C HIS A 96 1.01 -19.04 0.24
N SER A 97 1.41 -20.01 -0.58
CA SER A 97 0.54 -20.64 -1.60
C SER A 97 -0.48 -21.64 -1.00
N LEU A 98 -0.21 -22.20 0.19
CA LEU A 98 -1.20 -22.96 0.96
C LEU A 98 -2.27 -22.04 1.55
N ALA A 99 -1.86 -20.91 2.14
CA ALA A 99 -2.79 -19.94 2.73
C ALA A 99 -3.78 -19.37 1.70
N SER A 100 -3.37 -19.23 0.42
CA SER A 100 -4.27 -18.78 -0.65
C SER A 100 -5.30 -19.82 -1.10
N MET A 101 -5.10 -21.10 -0.77
CA MET A 101 -6.06 -22.19 -1.02
C MET A 101 -7.10 -22.35 0.12
N SER A 102 -7.21 -21.40 1.04
CA SER A 102 -8.15 -21.48 2.17
C SER A 102 -9.63 -21.45 1.77
N LEU A 103 -10.44 -22.33 2.36
CA LEU A 103 -11.91 -22.34 2.23
C LEU A 103 -12.62 -21.21 3.02
N ILE A 104 -11.92 -20.52 3.94
CA ILE A 104 -12.51 -19.50 4.84
C ILE A 104 -13.35 -18.42 4.11
N PRO A 105 -12.93 -17.85 2.96
CA PRO A 105 -13.75 -16.86 2.26
C PRO A 105 -15.08 -17.43 1.76
N TYR A 106 -15.07 -18.67 1.25
CA TYR A 106 -16.27 -19.34 0.75
C TYR A 106 -17.22 -19.75 1.88
N ILE A 107 -16.71 -20.29 2.98
CA ILE A 107 -17.52 -20.61 4.17
C ILE A 107 -18.22 -19.34 4.67
N LYS A 108 -17.48 -18.22 4.77
CA LYS A 108 -18.01 -16.91 5.16
C LYS A 108 -19.12 -16.41 4.23
N ALA A 109 -18.96 -16.58 2.92
CA ALA A 109 -19.96 -16.18 1.93
C ALA A 109 -21.21 -17.09 1.97
N ALA A 110 -21.04 -18.39 2.23
CA ALA A 110 -22.13 -19.33 2.45
C ALA A 110 -22.95 -18.97 3.70
N ARG A 111 -22.29 -18.75 4.86
CA ARG A 111 -22.97 -18.31 6.11
C ARG A 111 -23.68 -16.97 5.93
N LYS A 112 -23.04 -15.98 5.28
CA LYS A 112 -23.67 -14.68 4.97
C LYS A 112 -24.91 -14.81 4.07
N SER A 113 -24.99 -15.87 3.27
CA SER A 113 -26.13 -16.17 2.37
C SER A 113 -27.18 -17.09 3.02
N GLY A 114 -27.03 -17.43 4.30
CA GLY A 114 -28.00 -18.22 5.08
C GLY A 114 -27.87 -19.75 4.95
N TYR A 115 -26.79 -20.26 4.34
CA TYR A 115 -26.55 -21.69 4.22
C TYR A 115 -25.90 -22.27 5.48
N ALA A 116 -26.34 -23.46 5.90
CA ALA A 116 -25.50 -24.36 6.67
C ALA A 116 -24.34 -24.85 5.80
N VAL A 117 -23.23 -25.26 6.41
CA VAL A 117 -22.02 -25.66 5.69
C VAL A 117 -21.52 -27.02 6.16
N LEU A 118 -21.21 -27.89 5.18
CA LEU A 118 -20.49 -29.14 5.37
C LEU A 118 -19.22 -29.12 4.50
N VAL A 119 -18.07 -29.50 5.07
CA VAL A 119 -16.76 -29.55 4.41
C VAL A 119 -16.18 -30.95 4.56
N MET A 120 -15.82 -31.59 3.44
CA MET A 120 -15.20 -32.92 3.42
C MET A 120 -14.01 -33.01 2.45
N ASN A 121 -13.00 -33.81 2.79
CA ASN A 121 -12.03 -34.34 1.83
C ASN A 121 -12.17 -35.87 1.71
N PRO A 122 -12.80 -36.38 0.64
CA PRO A 122 -12.94 -37.80 0.39
C PRO A 122 -11.63 -38.56 0.21
N SER A 123 -10.51 -37.91 -0.08
CA SER A 123 -9.20 -38.56 -0.23
C SER A 123 -8.55 -39.00 1.10
N THR A 124 -9.20 -38.77 2.25
CA THR A 124 -8.71 -39.14 3.59
C THR A 124 -9.07 -40.59 3.96
N ASN A 125 -8.58 -41.56 3.18
CA ASN A 125 -9.05 -42.97 3.25
C ASN A 125 -8.20 -43.93 4.09
N ARG A 126 -7.03 -43.49 4.55
CA ARG A 126 -6.06 -44.30 5.29
C ARG A 126 -5.41 -43.49 6.40
N MET A 127 -5.07 -44.18 7.49
CA MET A 127 -4.36 -43.62 8.64
C MET A 127 -3.22 -44.56 9.05
N SER A 128 -2.12 -44.00 9.58
CA SER A 128 -1.04 -44.81 10.17
C SER A 128 -1.38 -45.10 11.63
N VAL A 129 -1.52 -46.39 11.97
CA VAL A 129 -1.80 -46.87 13.34
C VAL A 129 -0.70 -47.86 13.70
N GLN A 130 0.06 -47.58 14.77
CA GLN A 130 1.20 -48.41 15.20
C GLN A 130 2.16 -48.75 14.03
N GLY A 131 2.46 -47.78 13.17
CA GLY A 131 3.33 -47.93 12.00
C GLY A 131 2.69 -48.58 10.76
N HIS A 132 1.45 -49.10 10.87
CA HIS A 132 0.77 -49.81 9.80
C HIS A 132 -0.29 -48.93 9.12
N SER A 133 -0.41 -49.00 7.79
CA SER A 133 -1.40 -48.21 7.03
C SER A 133 -2.76 -48.89 7.01
N VAL A 134 -3.66 -48.44 7.89
CA VAL A 134 -5.01 -48.99 8.06
C VAL A 134 -6.02 -48.20 7.20
N LYS A 135 -6.91 -48.91 6.51
CA LYS A 135 -8.07 -48.33 5.81
C LYS A 135 -9.10 -47.84 6.82
N ILE A 136 -9.65 -46.65 6.61
CA ILE A 136 -10.68 -46.09 7.50
C ILE A 136 -12.04 -46.70 7.13
N LEU A 137 -12.77 -47.20 8.14
CA LEU A 137 -14.10 -47.79 7.97
C LEU A 137 -15.12 -46.72 7.51
N HIS A 138 -15.99 -47.09 6.56
CA HIS A 138 -16.94 -46.18 5.90
C HIS A 138 -16.29 -45.06 5.07
N SER A 139 -14.99 -45.17 4.82
CA SER A 139 -14.18 -44.19 4.08
C SER A 139 -12.97 -44.88 3.42
N SER A 140 -13.05 -46.16 3.04
CA SER A 140 -11.88 -46.93 2.58
C SER A 140 -11.49 -46.66 1.12
N SER A 141 -12.35 -45.96 0.38
CA SER A 141 -12.06 -45.25 -0.88
C SER A 141 -12.80 -43.90 -0.92
N PRO A 142 -12.43 -42.96 -1.81
CA PRO A 142 -13.12 -41.67 -1.96
C PRO A 142 -14.60 -41.83 -2.33
N GLU A 143 -14.92 -42.84 -3.14
CA GLU A 143 -16.29 -43.18 -3.53
C GLU A 143 -17.13 -43.62 -2.33
N GLU A 144 -16.56 -44.48 -1.47
CA GLU A 144 -17.21 -44.94 -0.24
C GLU A 144 -17.45 -43.77 0.73
N HIS A 145 -16.44 -42.90 0.91
CA HIS A 145 -16.54 -41.73 1.79
C HIS A 145 -17.70 -40.82 1.40
N VAL A 146 -17.82 -40.43 0.12
CA VAL A 146 -18.89 -39.52 -0.31
C VAL A 146 -20.27 -40.16 -0.18
N LEU A 147 -20.40 -41.46 -0.47
CA LEU A 147 -21.65 -42.20 -0.27
C LEU A 147 -22.02 -42.33 1.21
N HIS A 148 -21.05 -42.54 2.10
CA HIS A 148 -21.28 -42.59 3.54
C HIS A 148 -21.65 -41.22 4.13
N VAL A 149 -20.93 -40.15 3.76
CA VAL A 149 -21.25 -38.77 4.18
C VAL A 149 -22.64 -38.38 3.68
N TRP A 150 -23.00 -38.76 2.45
CA TRP A 150 -24.34 -38.55 1.93
C TRP A 150 -25.40 -39.31 2.75
N THR A 151 -25.27 -40.63 2.90
CA THR A 151 -26.30 -41.46 3.55
C THR A 151 -26.45 -41.20 5.04
N THR A 152 -25.38 -40.82 5.73
CA THR A 152 -25.34 -40.68 7.20
C THR A 152 -25.63 -39.25 7.68
N TYR A 153 -25.19 -38.23 6.92
CA TYR A 153 -25.32 -36.82 7.33
C TYR A 153 -26.23 -36.04 6.38
N ILE A 154 -25.92 -36.00 5.07
CA ILE A 154 -26.65 -35.10 4.15
C ILE A 154 -28.11 -35.55 3.95
N GLN A 155 -28.35 -36.84 3.74
CA GLN A 155 -29.68 -37.38 3.44
C GLN A 155 -30.67 -37.29 4.62
N PRO A 156 -30.28 -37.57 5.89
CA PRO A 156 -31.17 -37.40 7.04
C PRO A 156 -31.47 -35.94 7.41
N SER A 157 -30.65 -34.97 6.98
CA SER A 157 -30.88 -33.55 7.26
C SER A 157 -32.19 -33.01 6.67
N ALA A 158 -32.72 -31.93 7.26
CA ALA A 158 -33.85 -31.16 6.75
C ALA A 158 -33.54 -30.35 5.46
N ALA A 159 -32.33 -30.44 4.91
CA ALA A 159 -31.89 -29.65 3.77
C ALA A 159 -32.65 -29.97 2.47
N SER A 160 -33.69 -29.19 2.19
CA SER A 160 -34.45 -29.18 0.94
C SER A 160 -33.66 -28.67 -0.27
N LEU A 161 -32.65 -27.83 -0.04
CA LEU A 161 -31.83 -27.19 -1.06
C LEU A 161 -30.35 -27.43 -0.77
N ILE A 162 -29.80 -28.48 -1.38
CA ILE A 162 -28.41 -28.90 -1.23
C ILE A 162 -27.61 -28.41 -2.44
N HIS A 163 -26.52 -27.69 -2.20
CA HIS A 163 -25.60 -27.24 -3.24
C HIS A 163 -24.22 -27.87 -3.07
N PHE A 164 -23.60 -28.29 -4.17
CA PHE A 164 -22.22 -28.78 -4.19
C PHE A 164 -21.29 -27.74 -4.82
N ILE A 165 -20.15 -27.47 -4.17
CA ILE A 165 -19.04 -26.73 -4.76
C ILE A 165 -17.80 -27.64 -4.75
N SER A 166 -17.20 -27.80 -5.92
CA SER A 166 -16.09 -28.71 -6.19
C SER A 166 -14.96 -27.97 -6.93
N HIS A 167 -13.73 -28.38 -6.66
CA HIS A 167 -12.50 -27.86 -7.25
C HIS A 167 -11.66 -28.99 -7.87
N ASP A 168 -11.05 -28.75 -9.03
CA ASP A 168 -10.19 -29.71 -9.75
C ASP A 168 -10.83 -31.13 -9.85
N THR A 169 -10.23 -32.14 -9.24
CA THR A 169 -10.52 -33.57 -9.38
C THR A 169 -11.71 -34.03 -8.54
N SER A 170 -12.15 -33.22 -7.57
CA SER A 170 -13.35 -33.51 -6.77
C SER A 170 -14.64 -33.55 -7.59
N GLY A 171 -14.66 -32.93 -8.78
CA GLY A 171 -15.81 -32.98 -9.71
C GLY A 171 -16.21 -34.41 -10.12
N LEU A 172 -15.24 -35.32 -10.25
CA LEU A 172 -15.52 -36.75 -10.49
C LEU A 172 -16.32 -37.39 -9.36
N LEU A 173 -16.08 -36.97 -8.11
CA LEU A 173 -16.72 -37.54 -6.94
C LEU A 173 -18.13 -36.99 -6.71
N VAL A 174 -18.37 -35.72 -7.10
CA VAL A 174 -19.73 -35.18 -7.26
C VAL A 174 -20.49 -36.03 -8.29
N ASN A 175 -19.90 -36.27 -9.46
CA ASN A 175 -20.53 -37.07 -10.51
C ASN A 175 -20.74 -38.53 -10.09
N HIS A 176 -19.78 -39.12 -9.35
CA HIS A 176 -19.92 -40.46 -8.79
C HIS A 176 -21.10 -40.55 -7.82
N LEU A 177 -21.22 -39.61 -6.87
CA LEU A 177 -22.34 -39.52 -5.94
C LEU A 177 -23.68 -39.46 -6.68
N LEU A 178 -23.82 -38.50 -7.61
CA LEU A 178 -25.06 -38.27 -8.35
C LEU A 178 -25.50 -39.51 -9.17
N SER A 179 -24.56 -40.32 -9.67
CA SER A 179 -24.84 -41.59 -10.37
C SER A 179 -25.30 -42.76 -9.48
N HIS A 180 -25.33 -42.54 -8.16
CA HIS A 180 -25.73 -43.50 -7.13
C HIS A 180 -26.88 -43.01 -6.25
N LEU A 181 -27.36 -41.77 -6.44
CA LEU A 181 -28.56 -41.28 -5.77
C LEU A 181 -29.82 -41.84 -6.44
N ASP A 182 -30.84 -42.16 -5.63
CA ASP A 182 -32.21 -42.32 -6.13
C ASP A 182 -32.62 -41.03 -6.88
N PRO A 183 -33.12 -41.11 -8.13
CA PRO A 183 -33.61 -39.94 -8.87
C PRO A 183 -34.64 -39.08 -8.12
N ARG A 184 -35.38 -39.64 -7.15
CA ARG A 184 -36.27 -38.88 -6.25
C ARG A 184 -35.50 -37.85 -5.40
N LEU A 185 -34.27 -38.18 -4.99
CA LEU A 185 -33.40 -37.30 -4.21
C LEU A 185 -32.76 -36.19 -5.05
N HIS A 186 -32.72 -36.32 -6.38
CA HIS A 186 -32.23 -35.26 -7.27
C HIS A 186 -33.06 -33.96 -7.13
N SER A 187 -34.31 -34.07 -6.67
CA SER A 187 -35.17 -32.92 -6.33
C SER A 187 -34.57 -31.99 -5.27
N ARG A 188 -33.76 -32.51 -4.33
CA ARG A 188 -33.09 -31.75 -3.28
C ARG A 188 -31.81 -31.05 -3.77
N ILE A 189 -31.33 -31.36 -4.98
CA ILE A 189 -30.09 -30.80 -5.52
C ILE A 189 -30.38 -29.45 -6.17
N GLY A 190 -30.05 -28.38 -5.43
CA GLY A 190 -30.32 -27.00 -5.80
C GLY A 190 -29.36 -26.46 -6.86
N GLY A 191 -28.09 -26.84 -6.83
CA GLY A 191 -27.07 -26.30 -7.72
C GLY A 191 -25.71 -26.97 -7.55
N ILE A 192 -24.96 -27.10 -8.63
CA ILE A 192 -23.65 -27.76 -8.68
C ILE A 192 -22.65 -26.81 -9.33
N VAL A 193 -21.51 -26.59 -8.68
CA VAL A 193 -20.47 -25.66 -9.12
C VAL A 193 -19.15 -26.42 -9.23
N TYR A 194 -18.57 -26.40 -10.42
CA TYR A 194 -17.22 -26.90 -10.71
C TYR A 194 -16.29 -25.69 -10.92
N ILE A 195 -15.12 -25.68 -10.29
CA ILE A 195 -14.11 -24.63 -10.42
C ILE A 195 -12.78 -25.27 -10.82
N ASP A 196 -12.24 -24.86 -11.97
CA ASP A 196 -10.99 -25.39 -12.53
C ASP A 196 -10.96 -26.93 -12.67
N SER A 197 -12.12 -27.56 -12.82
CA SER A 197 -12.22 -29.00 -12.99
C SER A 197 -11.79 -29.39 -14.42
N PRO A 198 -10.76 -30.22 -14.61
CA PRO A 198 -10.39 -30.70 -15.94
C PRO A 198 -11.62 -31.24 -16.68
N GLN A 199 -11.82 -30.90 -17.96
CA GLN A 199 -13.12 -31.16 -18.62
C GLN A 199 -13.57 -32.63 -18.58
N ALA A 200 -12.63 -33.59 -18.55
CA ALA A 200 -12.92 -35.02 -18.37
C ALA A 200 -13.59 -35.36 -17.03
N ASN A 201 -13.35 -34.56 -15.99
CA ASN A 201 -13.85 -34.73 -14.62
C ASN A 201 -15.27 -34.14 -14.43
N VAL A 202 -15.70 -33.27 -15.34
CA VAL A 202 -17.06 -32.69 -15.39
C VAL A 202 -18.03 -33.61 -16.14
N LEU A 203 -17.53 -34.55 -16.95
CA LEU A 203 -18.36 -35.52 -17.69
C LEU A 203 -18.97 -36.59 -16.78
N PRO A 204 -20.17 -37.12 -17.11
CA PRO A 204 -20.70 -38.32 -16.46
C PRO A 204 -19.83 -39.56 -16.79
N PRO A 205 -19.75 -40.56 -15.89
CA PRO A 205 -18.89 -41.72 -16.08
C PRO A 205 -19.32 -42.57 -17.28
N ARG A 206 -18.34 -43.05 -18.08
CA ARG A 206 -18.55 -43.79 -19.35
C ARG A 206 -19.29 -45.15 -19.25
N ARG A 207 -19.82 -45.55 -18.09
CA ARG A 207 -20.61 -46.78 -17.95
C ARG A 207 -22.06 -46.50 -18.36
N ILE A 208 -22.37 -46.93 -19.58
CA ILE A 208 -23.69 -46.87 -20.23
C ILE A 208 -24.78 -47.36 -19.26
N GLY A 209 -25.87 -46.59 -19.11
CA GLY A 209 -27.01 -46.90 -18.23
C GLY A 209 -27.02 -46.17 -16.87
N LYS A 210 -25.89 -45.61 -16.40
CA LYS A 210 -25.88 -44.74 -15.18
C LYS A 210 -25.77 -43.25 -15.46
N ALA A 211 -25.42 -42.83 -16.67
CA ALA A 211 -25.25 -41.42 -17.02
C ALA A 211 -26.60 -40.69 -17.27
N ASP A 212 -27.58 -41.42 -17.79
CA ASP A 212 -28.72 -40.87 -18.53
C ASP A 212 -29.67 -40.02 -17.66
N HIS A 213 -29.81 -40.38 -16.38
CA HIS A 213 -30.62 -39.65 -15.41
C HIS A 213 -29.88 -38.46 -14.76
N MET A 214 -28.54 -38.43 -14.79
CA MET A 214 -27.74 -37.29 -14.31
C MET A 214 -27.67 -36.14 -15.32
N GLN A 215 -27.60 -36.44 -16.63
CA GLN A 215 -27.39 -35.42 -17.65
C GLN A 215 -28.46 -34.30 -17.61
N PRO A 216 -29.77 -34.59 -17.40
CA PRO A 216 -30.79 -33.55 -17.20
C PRO A 216 -30.59 -32.71 -15.93
N LEU A 217 -30.00 -33.26 -14.85
CA LEU A 217 -29.70 -32.52 -13.63
C LEU A 217 -28.52 -31.57 -13.86
N LEU A 218 -27.41 -32.07 -14.41
CA LEU A 218 -26.22 -31.25 -14.71
C LEU A 218 -26.57 -30.13 -15.69
N ALA A 219 -27.32 -30.43 -16.75
CA ALA A 219 -27.75 -29.45 -17.75
C ALA A 219 -28.79 -28.42 -17.25
N ARG A 220 -29.34 -28.58 -16.04
CA ARG A 220 -30.34 -27.66 -15.43
C ARG A 220 -29.86 -26.98 -14.15
N ARG A 221 -28.87 -27.54 -13.44
CA ARG A 221 -28.40 -27.09 -12.12
C ARG A 221 -26.88 -26.91 -12.04
N GLY A 222 -26.11 -27.27 -13.08
CA GLY A 222 -24.65 -27.18 -13.12
C GLY A 222 -24.11 -25.89 -13.76
N VAL A 223 -23.06 -25.33 -13.17
CA VAL A 223 -22.15 -24.36 -13.81
C VAL A 223 -20.70 -24.80 -13.63
N HIS A 224 -19.88 -24.61 -14.66
CA HIS A 224 -18.44 -24.85 -14.63
C HIS A 224 -17.70 -23.54 -14.94
N PHE A 225 -16.73 -23.16 -14.10
CA PHE A 225 -15.87 -22.01 -14.34
C PHE A 225 -14.47 -22.47 -14.79
N GLU A 226 -14.07 -22.17 -16.03
CA GLU A 226 -12.78 -22.56 -16.60
C GLU A 226 -12.00 -21.40 -17.24
N PRO A 227 -10.64 -21.42 -17.22
CA PRO A 227 -9.78 -20.53 -18.00
C PRO A 227 -9.99 -20.73 -19.51
N SER A 228 -10.26 -19.66 -20.27
CA SER A 228 -10.38 -19.75 -21.72
C SER A 228 -10.07 -18.44 -22.44
N ALA A 229 -10.11 -18.46 -23.78
CA ALA A 229 -9.92 -17.26 -24.60
C ALA A 229 -11.16 -16.35 -24.68
N GLU A 230 -12.34 -16.85 -24.25
CA GLU A 230 -13.61 -16.13 -24.33
C GLU A 230 -13.73 -15.03 -23.26
N PRO A 231 -14.56 -13.99 -23.44
CA PRO A 231 -14.76 -12.96 -22.43
C PRO A 231 -15.31 -13.52 -21.11
N MET A 232 -14.99 -12.89 -19.98
CA MET A 232 -15.41 -13.35 -18.66
C MET A 232 -16.95 -13.45 -18.56
N PHE A 233 -17.43 -14.58 -18.05
CA PHE A 233 -18.83 -15.01 -17.93
C PHE A 233 -19.60 -15.14 -19.27
N HIS A 234 -18.90 -15.18 -20.40
CA HIS A 234 -19.46 -15.75 -21.63
C HIS A 234 -19.46 -17.29 -21.57
N LEU A 235 -20.39 -17.90 -22.31
CA LEU A 235 -20.51 -19.35 -22.41
C LEU A 235 -19.39 -19.89 -23.32
N VAL A 236 -18.57 -20.81 -22.82
CA VAL A 236 -17.61 -21.53 -23.66
C VAL A 236 -18.35 -22.60 -24.45
N THR A 237 -18.47 -22.40 -25.76
CA THR A 237 -19.16 -23.31 -26.69
C THR A 237 -18.27 -24.43 -27.20
N THR A 238 -16.96 -24.33 -26.97
CA THR A 238 -15.91 -25.19 -27.51
C THR A 238 -15.31 -26.10 -26.44
N GLY A 239 -15.95 -27.25 -26.18
CA GLY A 239 -15.44 -28.22 -25.21
C GLY A 239 -16.26 -29.51 -25.13
N ALA A 240 -15.74 -30.50 -24.39
CA ALA A 240 -16.50 -31.72 -24.08
C ALA A 240 -17.53 -31.46 -22.96
N SER A 241 -17.15 -30.63 -21.97
CA SER A 241 -17.97 -30.20 -20.82
C SER A 241 -19.26 -29.48 -21.24
N ALA A 242 -19.20 -28.64 -22.27
CA ALA A 242 -20.30 -27.80 -22.77
C ALA A 242 -21.56 -28.57 -23.23
N ARG A 243 -21.48 -29.90 -23.42
CA ARG A 243 -22.63 -30.78 -23.73
C ARG A 243 -23.39 -31.28 -22.48
N TYR A 244 -22.89 -31.02 -21.28
CA TYR A 244 -23.40 -31.57 -20.02
C TYR A 244 -23.59 -30.52 -18.91
N CYS A 245 -22.80 -29.44 -18.93
CA CYS A 245 -22.82 -28.38 -17.93
C CYS A 245 -22.64 -27.01 -18.60
N SER A 246 -23.27 -25.95 -18.06
CA SER A 246 -23.04 -24.59 -18.59
C SER A 246 -21.66 -24.10 -18.19
N THR A 247 -20.74 -24.09 -19.15
CA THR A 247 -19.34 -23.70 -18.94
C THR A 247 -19.18 -22.21 -19.18
N LEU A 248 -18.76 -21.47 -18.17
CA LEU A 248 -18.49 -20.03 -18.22
C LEU A 248 -16.98 -19.77 -18.20
N SER A 249 -16.53 -18.91 -19.11
CA SER A 249 -15.16 -18.41 -19.12
C SER A 249 -14.88 -17.52 -17.91
N VAL A 250 -13.68 -17.63 -17.36
CA VAL A 250 -13.12 -16.66 -16.39
C VAL A 250 -12.11 -15.70 -17.02
N GLY A 251 -11.94 -15.77 -18.34
CA GLY A 251 -10.93 -15.06 -19.13
C GLY A 251 -9.59 -15.80 -19.22
N ARG A 252 -8.63 -15.19 -19.93
CA ARG A 252 -7.27 -15.73 -20.07
C ARG A 252 -6.46 -15.47 -18.79
N LEU A 253 -6.03 -16.54 -18.12
CA LEU A 253 -5.03 -16.46 -17.06
C LEU A 253 -3.63 -16.48 -17.68
N SER A 254 -2.75 -15.57 -17.21
CA SER A 254 -1.31 -15.70 -17.45
C SER A 254 -0.74 -16.80 -16.54
N SER A 255 0.47 -17.27 -16.83
CA SER A 255 1.19 -18.26 -16.01
C SER A 255 1.45 -17.79 -14.57
N GLU A 256 1.30 -16.50 -14.28
CA GLU A 256 1.46 -15.89 -12.96
C GLU A 256 0.13 -15.72 -12.20
N ASN A 257 -1.03 -15.81 -12.90
CA ASN A 257 -2.36 -15.50 -12.37
C ASN A 257 -3.25 -16.72 -12.07
N SER A 258 -2.78 -17.94 -12.33
CA SER A 258 -3.57 -19.19 -12.13
C SER A 258 -4.10 -19.34 -10.69
N SER A 259 -3.31 -18.94 -9.69
CA SER A 259 -3.66 -18.98 -8.26
C SER A 259 -4.83 -18.08 -7.84
N CYS A 260 -5.27 -17.14 -8.69
CA CYS A 260 -6.32 -16.17 -8.38
C CYS A 260 -7.74 -16.66 -8.75
N LEU A 261 -7.86 -17.79 -9.48
CA LEU A 261 -9.12 -18.28 -10.04
C LEU A 261 -10.21 -18.52 -8.98
N LEU A 262 -9.87 -19.18 -7.87
CA LEU A 262 -10.79 -19.39 -6.74
C LEU A 262 -11.28 -18.07 -6.12
N GLN A 263 -10.52 -16.97 -6.22
CA GLN A 263 -10.90 -15.67 -5.68
C GLN A 263 -11.79 -14.88 -6.64
N SER A 264 -11.54 -14.97 -7.96
CA SER A 264 -12.31 -14.22 -8.96
C SER A 264 -13.75 -14.73 -9.09
N VAL A 265 -13.97 -16.05 -9.03
CA VAL A 265 -15.32 -16.64 -9.21
C VAL A 265 -16.17 -16.67 -7.94
N GLN A 266 -15.59 -16.43 -6.75
CA GLN A 266 -16.28 -16.59 -5.46
C GLN A 266 -17.63 -15.87 -5.40
N SER A 267 -17.70 -14.61 -5.86
CA SER A 267 -18.96 -13.85 -5.81
C SER A 267 -19.99 -14.39 -6.81
N SER A 268 -19.55 -14.71 -8.03
CA SER A 268 -20.39 -15.33 -9.08
C SER A 268 -20.91 -16.71 -8.66
N THR A 269 -20.14 -17.48 -7.87
CA THR A 269 -20.59 -18.73 -7.26
C THR A 269 -21.82 -18.53 -6.37
N PHE A 270 -21.81 -17.56 -5.45
CA PHE A 270 -22.97 -17.35 -4.56
C PHE A 270 -24.14 -16.61 -5.23
N VAL A 271 -23.89 -15.80 -6.26
CA VAL A 271 -24.94 -15.31 -7.17
C VAL A 271 -25.63 -16.48 -7.88
N PHE A 272 -24.86 -17.43 -8.42
CA PHE A 272 -25.38 -18.64 -9.05
C PHE A 272 -26.22 -19.46 -8.08
N LEU A 273 -25.68 -19.83 -6.90
CA LEU A 273 -26.40 -20.65 -5.92
C LEU A 273 -27.69 -20.01 -5.41
N LYS A 274 -27.74 -18.67 -5.32
CA LYS A 274 -28.95 -17.92 -4.95
C LYS A 274 -30.03 -17.94 -6.04
N CYS A 275 -29.64 -17.86 -7.31
CA CYS A 275 -30.57 -17.69 -8.44
C CYS A 275 -30.92 -19.01 -9.16
N ILE A 276 -30.09 -20.05 -9.05
CA ILE A 276 -30.31 -21.36 -9.69
C ILE A 276 -31.60 -22.10 -9.30
N PRO A 277 -32.23 -21.90 -8.11
CA PRO A 277 -33.56 -22.47 -7.84
C PRO A 277 -34.60 -22.03 -8.88
N SER A 278 -34.57 -20.75 -9.27
CA SER A 278 -35.44 -20.13 -10.29
C SER A 278 -35.14 -20.57 -11.73
N GLY A 279 -34.08 -21.35 -11.95
CA GLY A 279 -33.70 -21.91 -13.25
C GLY A 279 -32.34 -21.44 -13.75
N LEU A 280 -31.77 -22.20 -14.67
CA LEU A 280 -30.41 -21.99 -15.17
C LEU A 280 -30.23 -20.67 -15.92
N GLN A 281 -31.13 -20.34 -16.85
CA GLN A 281 -31.01 -19.08 -17.61
C GLN A 281 -31.15 -17.82 -16.71
N PRO A 282 -32.11 -17.74 -15.77
CA PRO A 282 -32.10 -16.70 -14.74
C PRO A 282 -30.81 -16.63 -13.91
N ALA A 283 -30.18 -17.77 -13.58
CA ALA A 283 -28.93 -17.78 -12.82
C ALA A 283 -27.71 -17.34 -13.64
N LEU A 284 -27.56 -17.81 -14.87
CA LEU A 284 -26.50 -17.36 -15.80
C LEU A 284 -26.68 -15.88 -16.14
N GLN A 285 -27.92 -15.43 -16.34
CA GLN A 285 -28.20 -14.01 -16.54
C GLN A 285 -27.91 -13.20 -15.28
N ALA A 286 -28.23 -13.69 -14.07
CA ALA A 286 -27.88 -13.00 -12.82
C ALA A 286 -26.36 -12.87 -12.60
N ILE A 287 -25.54 -13.84 -13.05
CA ILE A 287 -24.08 -13.68 -13.06
C ILE A 287 -23.68 -12.54 -14.01
N ARG A 288 -24.25 -12.49 -15.22
CA ARG A 288 -23.95 -11.46 -16.23
C ARG A 288 -24.46 -10.06 -15.85
N THR A 289 -25.62 -9.98 -15.19
CA THR A 289 -26.20 -8.72 -14.68
C THR A 289 -25.75 -8.38 -13.26
N THR A 290 -24.84 -9.16 -12.67
CA THR A 290 -24.01 -8.69 -11.55
C THR A 290 -22.98 -7.72 -12.12
N VAL A 291 -23.44 -6.50 -12.40
CA VAL A 291 -22.71 -5.48 -13.16
C VAL A 291 -21.32 -5.24 -12.54
N PRO A 292 -20.26 -5.01 -13.34
CA PRO A 292 -19.06 -4.37 -12.85
C PRO A 292 -19.43 -3.01 -12.27
N ASN A 293 -19.52 -2.93 -10.94
CA ASN A 293 -19.96 -1.76 -10.17
C ASN A 293 -19.27 -0.44 -10.57
N LYS A 294 -18.11 -0.51 -11.22
CA LYS A 294 -17.33 0.64 -11.69
C LYS A 294 -16.81 0.37 -13.10
N LEU A 295 -17.15 1.24 -14.05
CA LEU A 295 -16.36 1.44 -15.25
C LEU A 295 -15.19 2.37 -14.89
N VAL A 296 -13.99 1.99 -15.29
CA VAL A 296 -12.74 2.72 -15.07
C VAL A 296 -12.25 3.24 -16.41
N VAL A 297 -12.38 4.55 -16.62
CA VAL A 297 -11.92 5.24 -17.84
C VAL A 297 -10.59 5.90 -17.52
N THR A 298 -9.49 5.43 -18.11
CA THR A 298 -8.19 6.11 -18.05
C THR A 298 -7.95 6.84 -19.36
N VAL A 299 -7.83 8.17 -19.30
CA VAL A 299 -7.21 8.94 -20.38
C VAL A 299 -5.70 8.80 -20.21
N ASN A 300 -4.98 8.30 -21.23
CA ASN A 300 -3.53 8.10 -21.16
C ASN A 300 -2.77 9.27 -21.77
N ARG A 301 -3.25 9.76 -22.93
CA ARG A 301 -2.63 10.83 -23.73
C ARG A 301 -3.69 11.55 -24.56
N ALA A 302 -3.47 12.82 -24.84
CA ALA A 302 -4.16 13.59 -25.88
C ALA A 302 -3.14 14.36 -26.71
N ARG A 303 -3.46 14.59 -27.99
CA ARG A 303 -2.65 15.34 -28.97
C ARG A 303 -3.58 16.22 -29.78
N LEU A 304 -3.12 17.43 -30.10
CA LEU A 304 -3.80 18.34 -31.03
C LEU A 304 -2.86 18.60 -32.22
N THR A 305 -3.38 18.57 -33.45
CA THR A 305 -2.57 18.83 -34.65
C THR A 305 -2.50 20.33 -34.94
N GLY A 306 -1.34 20.80 -35.42
CA GLY A 306 -1.09 22.22 -35.73
C GLY A 306 -0.72 23.11 -34.53
N GLN A 307 -0.97 22.70 -33.29
CA GLN A 307 -0.62 23.44 -32.07
C GLN A 307 0.51 22.73 -31.31
N PRO A 308 1.71 23.34 -31.13
CA PRO A 308 2.85 22.64 -30.53
C PRO A 308 2.82 22.53 -28.99
N TYR A 309 2.15 23.47 -28.28
CA TYR A 309 2.15 23.52 -26.80
C TYR A 309 0.87 24.15 -26.21
N ASN A 310 -0.32 23.57 -26.43
CA ASN A 310 -1.49 23.87 -25.60
C ASN A 310 -1.72 22.75 -24.58
N ASN A 311 -2.19 23.11 -23.38
CA ASN A 311 -2.39 22.23 -22.23
C ASN A 311 -3.90 21.89 -22.14
N PRO A 312 -4.37 20.80 -22.78
CA PRO A 312 -5.80 20.57 -22.97
C PRO A 312 -6.39 20.01 -21.68
N TYR A 313 -7.66 20.34 -21.39
CA TYR A 313 -8.39 19.68 -20.31
C TYR A 313 -9.47 18.77 -20.87
N ALA A 314 -9.55 17.55 -20.33
CA ALA A 314 -10.60 16.59 -20.65
C ALA A 314 -11.73 16.69 -19.62
N VAL A 315 -12.95 16.62 -20.10
CA VAL A 315 -14.15 16.40 -19.29
C VAL A 315 -14.70 15.04 -19.69
N VAL A 316 -14.62 14.07 -18.78
CA VAL A 316 -15.14 12.72 -18.99
C VAL A 316 -16.56 12.67 -18.42
N THR A 317 -17.52 12.33 -19.26
CA THR A 317 -18.94 12.26 -18.90
C THR A 317 -19.46 10.85 -19.14
N CYS A 318 -20.17 10.28 -18.18
CA CYS A 318 -20.77 8.96 -18.26
C CYS A 318 -22.10 8.95 -17.47
N VAL A 319 -23.18 8.48 -18.09
CA VAL A 319 -24.54 8.31 -17.52
C VAL A 319 -24.95 9.43 -16.54
N GLY A 320 -25.14 10.64 -17.07
CA GLY A 320 -25.60 11.80 -16.28
C GLY A 320 -24.58 12.39 -15.29
N GLN A 321 -23.41 11.79 -15.11
CA GLN A 321 -22.33 12.30 -14.26
C GLN A 321 -21.17 12.82 -15.11
N SER A 322 -20.74 14.06 -14.86
CA SER A 322 -19.51 14.62 -15.44
C SER A 322 -18.41 14.73 -14.39
N LYS A 323 -17.18 14.40 -14.79
CA LYS A 323 -15.97 14.67 -14.02
C LYS A 323 -15.00 15.42 -14.93
N ALA A 324 -14.68 16.65 -14.56
CA ALA A 324 -13.66 17.46 -15.20
C ALA A 324 -12.37 17.40 -14.38
N THR A 325 -11.23 17.27 -15.06
CA THR A 325 -9.92 17.53 -14.44
C THR A 325 -9.26 18.72 -15.10
N VAL A 326 -8.57 19.51 -14.29
CA VAL A 326 -7.78 20.65 -14.76
C VAL A 326 -6.36 20.16 -15.05
N GLY A 327 -5.86 20.36 -16.27
CA GLY A 327 -4.44 20.19 -16.57
C GLY A 327 -3.61 21.09 -15.66
N ASN A 328 -2.66 20.52 -14.92
CA ASN A 328 -1.87 21.23 -13.90
C ASN A 328 -1.14 22.44 -14.50
N ASN A 329 -0.96 23.51 -13.70
CA ASN A 329 -0.38 24.78 -14.14
C ASN A 329 1.16 24.75 -14.32
N LYS A 330 1.72 23.66 -14.85
CA LYS A 330 3.10 23.60 -15.36
C LYS A 330 3.08 23.83 -16.88
N LYS A 331 3.97 24.67 -17.42
CA LYS A 331 4.03 25.03 -18.86
C LYS A 331 4.70 23.96 -19.75
N THR A 332 4.85 22.74 -19.25
CA THR A 332 5.58 21.64 -19.90
C THR A 332 4.79 20.35 -19.75
N MET A 333 4.46 19.67 -20.85
CA MET A 333 3.68 18.43 -20.82
C MET A 333 4.55 17.25 -20.38
N ASP A 334 4.16 16.57 -19.29
CA ASP A 334 4.76 15.29 -18.92
C ASP A 334 4.25 14.14 -19.82
N PRO A 335 5.05 13.10 -20.13
CA PRO A 335 4.66 12.06 -21.09
C PRO A 335 3.60 11.07 -20.60
N GLU A 336 3.18 11.16 -19.33
CA GLU A 336 2.45 10.13 -18.58
C GLU A 336 1.21 10.72 -17.86
N TRP A 337 0.39 11.45 -18.62
CA TRP A 337 -0.91 11.96 -18.16
C TRP A 337 -1.98 10.87 -18.09
N ASN A 338 -1.71 9.81 -17.33
CA ASN A 338 -2.65 8.72 -17.03
C ASN A 338 -3.65 9.20 -15.96
N GLN A 339 -4.77 9.81 -16.37
CA GLN A 339 -5.84 10.21 -15.45
C GLN A 339 -7.02 9.24 -15.51
N THR A 340 -7.28 8.59 -14.37
CA THR A 340 -8.23 7.50 -14.22
C THR A 340 -9.50 7.95 -13.49
N PHE A 341 -10.65 7.70 -14.11
CA PHE A 341 -11.97 8.09 -13.64
C PHE A 341 -12.85 6.85 -13.45
N SER A 342 -13.25 6.57 -12.21
CA SER A 342 -14.27 5.55 -11.94
C SER A 342 -15.68 6.14 -11.99
N PHE A 343 -16.59 5.47 -12.69
CA PHE A 343 -18.02 5.81 -12.79
C PHE A 343 -18.88 4.58 -12.48
N PRO A 344 -19.94 4.69 -11.66
CA PRO A 344 -20.92 3.63 -11.53
C PRO A 344 -21.79 3.57 -12.79
N VAL A 345 -21.72 2.47 -13.53
CA VAL A 345 -22.54 2.21 -14.73
C VAL A 345 -23.66 1.23 -14.37
N ARG A 346 -24.81 1.33 -15.07
CA ARG A 346 -26.01 0.51 -14.79
C ARG A 346 -26.48 -0.33 -15.98
N ASP A 347 -26.12 0.06 -17.21
CA ASP A 347 -26.70 -0.45 -18.45
C ASP A 347 -25.70 -0.43 -19.62
N GLU A 348 -25.94 -1.32 -20.61
CA GLU A 348 -25.09 -1.48 -21.81
C GLU A 348 -25.25 -0.34 -22.83
N THR A 349 -26.44 0.28 -22.81
CA THR A 349 -26.86 1.41 -23.65
C THR A 349 -26.12 2.72 -23.34
N ALA A 350 -25.35 2.74 -22.25
CA ALA A 350 -24.53 3.88 -21.88
C ALA A 350 -23.38 4.15 -22.88
N SER A 351 -22.99 5.41 -22.97
CA SER A 351 -21.77 5.84 -23.65
C SER A 351 -20.89 6.67 -22.72
N VAL A 352 -19.58 6.62 -22.95
CA VAL A 352 -18.60 7.52 -22.35
C VAL A 352 -18.29 8.62 -23.36
N LEU A 353 -18.49 9.86 -22.96
CA LEU A 353 -18.24 11.04 -23.77
C LEU A 353 -17.06 11.82 -23.17
N VAL A 354 -15.90 11.73 -23.83
CA VAL A 354 -14.69 12.48 -23.47
C VAL A 354 -14.62 13.73 -24.34
N LYS A 355 -14.88 14.91 -23.76
CA LYS A 355 -14.74 16.20 -24.45
C LYS A 355 -13.41 16.85 -24.09
N VAL A 356 -12.65 17.26 -25.09
CA VAL A 356 -11.37 17.97 -24.96
C VAL A 356 -11.58 19.45 -25.26
N LYS A 357 -11.13 20.29 -24.33
CA LYS A 357 -11.27 21.76 -24.42
C LYS A 357 -9.92 22.43 -24.25
N ASP A 358 -9.75 23.58 -24.90
CA ASP A 358 -8.56 24.41 -24.70
C ASP A 358 -8.71 25.26 -23.43
N LYS A 359 -7.60 25.44 -22.71
CA LYS A 359 -7.52 26.22 -21.47
C LYS A 359 -7.15 27.68 -21.73
N ALA A 360 -6.67 28.02 -22.93
CA ALA A 360 -6.15 29.35 -23.27
C ALA A 360 -7.25 30.41 -23.54
N PHE A 361 -8.48 29.99 -23.85
CA PHE A 361 -9.58 30.90 -24.20
C PHE A 361 -10.77 30.77 -23.25
N LEU A 362 -10.99 31.82 -22.45
CA LEU A 362 -12.28 32.24 -21.91
C LEU A 362 -12.32 33.78 -22.02
N PRO A 363 -13.48 34.40 -22.28
CA PRO A 363 -14.83 33.87 -22.09
C PRO A 363 -15.42 33.03 -23.24
N MET A 364 -14.80 32.97 -24.43
CA MET A 364 -15.32 32.15 -25.54
C MET A 364 -14.88 30.69 -25.43
N SER A 365 -15.83 29.77 -25.22
CA SER A 365 -15.56 28.34 -25.02
C SER A 365 -15.40 27.57 -26.34
N SER A 366 -14.22 27.65 -26.96
CA SER A 366 -13.87 26.79 -28.09
C SER A 366 -13.66 25.33 -27.64
N MET A 367 -14.60 24.44 -28.00
CA MET A 367 -14.39 23.01 -27.85
C MET A 367 -13.44 22.53 -28.96
N VAL A 368 -12.39 21.81 -28.61
CA VAL A 368 -11.39 21.37 -29.61
C VAL A 368 -11.86 20.09 -30.29
N GLY A 369 -12.56 19.23 -29.55
CA GLY A 369 -13.28 18.08 -30.06
C GLY A 369 -13.62 17.11 -28.95
N GLY A 370 -14.16 15.94 -29.31
CA GLY A 370 -14.39 14.86 -28.37
C GLY A 370 -14.49 13.51 -29.05
N VAL A 371 -14.67 12.49 -28.23
CA VAL A 371 -15.02 11.12 -28.65
C VAL A 371 -16.15 10.60 -27.77
N ALA A 372 -17.17 10.03 -28.42
CA ALA A 372 -18.16 9.18 -27.79
C ALA A 372 -17.76 7.72 -28.03
N VAL A 373 -17.73 6.91 -26.97
CA VAL A 373 -17.51 5.46 -27.02
C VAL A 373 -18.78 4.81 -26.50
N ALA A 374 -19.47 3.99 -27.31
CA ALA A 374 -20.59 3.19 -26.82
C ALA A 374 -20.02 2.01 -26.02
N LEU A 375 -20.61 1.69 -24.86
CA LEU A 375 -20.04 0.65 -24.00
C LEU A 375 -20.22 -0.77 -24.57
N ALA A 376 -21.15 -0.95 -25.50
CA ALA A 376 -21.24 -2.14 -26.35
C ALA A 376 -19.96 -2.40 -27.17
N ASP A 377 -19.32 -1.36 -27.72
CA ASP A 377 -18.14 -1.48 -28.60
C ASP A 377 -16.87 -1.92 -27.85
N VAL A 378 -16.80 -1.59 -26.56
CA VAL A 378 -15.69 -1.93 -25.65
C VAL A 378 -15.67 -3.45 -25.37
N GLY A 379 -16.85 -4.05 -25.34
CA GLY A 379 -17.09 -5.39 -24.81
C GLY A 379 -17.01 -5.44 -23.28
N TRP A 380 -17.78 -6.34 -22.66
CA TRP A 380 -17.72 -6.57 -21.22
C TRP A 380 -16.39 -7.20 -20.79
N ASN A 381 -15.95 -6.84 -19.58
CA ASN A 381 -14.91 -7.56 -18.83
C ASN A 381 -13.55 -7.67 -19.54
N ARG A 382 -13.08 -6.56 -20.11
CA ARG A 382 -11.76 -6.39 -20.73
C ARG A 382 -11.12 -5.07 -20.31
N VAL A 383 -9.78 -5.05 -20.30
CA VAL A 383 -8.99 -3.81 -20.41
C VAL A 383 -8.86 -3.50 -21.89
N TRP A 384 -9.54 -2.46 -22.36
CA TRP A 384 -9.63 -2.11 -23.77
C TRP A 384 -8.95 -0.77 -24.02
N ARG A 385 -7.78 -0.81 -24.66
CA ARG A 385 -6.94 0.37 -24.97
C ARG A 385 -6.97 0.68 -26.46
N HIS A 386 -7.32 1.91 -26.82
CA HIS A 386 -7.38 2.33 -28.22
C HIS A 386 -7.10 3.83 -28.41
N TRP A 387 -6.76 4.21 -29.65
CA TRP A 387 -6.58 5.60 -30.07
C TRP A 387 -7.79 6.08 -30.87
N PHE A 388 -8.25 7.31 -30.60
CA PHE A 388 -9.43 7.89 -31.22
C PHE A 388 -9.12 9.26 -31.81
N THR A 389 -9.55 9.51 -33.04
CA THR A 389 -9.51 10.85 -33.63
C THR A 389 -10.59 11.73 -33.00
N LEU A 390 -10.24 12.93 -32.54
CA LEU A 390 -11.18 13.88 -31.96
C LEU A 390 -12.07 14.49 -33.06
N ARG A 391 -13.38 14.51 -32.83
CA ARG A 391 -14.37 15.12 -33.74
C ARG A 391 -14.99 16.36 -33.10
N HIS A 392 -15.32 17.38 -33.89
CA HIS A 392 -16.06 18.55 -33.38
C HIS A 392 -17.50 18.16 -33.03
N ASP A 393 -18.06 18.79 -32.01
CA ASP A 393 -19.45 18.60 -31.61
C ASP A 393 -20.37 19.27 -32.65
N THR A 394 -21.25 18.51 -33.29
CA THR A 394 -22.08 18.99 -34.42
C THR A 394 -23.49 19.45 -34.00
N SER A 395 -23.75 19.58 -32.69
CA SER A 395 -25.08 19.92 -32.16
C SER A 395 -25.57 21.33 -32.50
N ASN A 396 -24.67 22.27 -32.83
CA ASN A 396 -25.01 23.63 -33.23
C ASN A 396 -24.61 23.87 -34.69
N GLN A 397 -25.60 24.04 -35.56
CA GLN A 397 -25.39 24.49 -36.94
C GLN A 397 -25.21 26.01 -36.96
N HIS A 398 -24.09 26.51 -37.51
CA HIS A 398 -24.03 27.64 -38.46
C HIS A 398 -22.59 27.87 -38.95
N GLN A 399 -22.46 28.63 -40.04
CA GLN A 399 -21.32 28.75 -40.96
C GLN A 399 -19.95 29.05 -40.31
N TYR A 400 -18.88 28.38 -40.75
CA TYR A 400 -17.96 28.90 -41.79
C TYR A 400 -16.97 27.79 -42.28
N HIS A 401 -15.95 28.15 -43.07
CA HIS A 401 -15.21 27.26 -43.99
C HIS A 401 -14.33 26.15 -43.36
N GLN A 402 -13.93 25.20 -44.22
CA GLN A 402 -13.13 24.00 -43.95
C GLN A 402 -11.88 24.22 -43.08
N VAL A 403 -11.83 23.54 -41.92
CA VAL A 403 -10.60 23.20 -41.19
C VAL A 403 -10.75 21.80 -40.61
N HIS A 404 -9.66 21.01 -40.57
CA HIS A 404 -9.69 19.62 -40.11
C HIS A 404 -9.93 19.47 -38.59
N GLY A 405 -10.58 18.36 -38.20
CA GLY A 405 -10.73 17.95 -36.80
C GLY A 405 -9.38 17.56 -36.20
N ASN A 406 -8.75 18.49 -35.48
CA ASN A 406 -7.31 18.52 -35.29
C ASN A 406 -6.84 17.84 -33.98
N GLY A 407 -6.99 16.51 -33.84
CA GLY A 407 -6.35 15.79 -32.73
C GLY A 407 -6.66 14.30 -32.56
N GLU A 408 -5.95 13.66 -31.63
CA GLU A 408 -6.06 12.25 -31.25
C GLU A 408 -6.04 12.09 -29.71
N ILE A 409 -6.71 11.06 -29.19
CA ILE A 409 -6.73 10.73 -27.76
C ILE A 409 -6.59 9.22 -27.52
N GLU A 410 -5.76 8.82 -26.55
CA GLU A 410 -5.53 7.43 -26.16
C GLU A 410 -6.30 7.10 -24.88
N LEU A 411 -7.32 6.25 -24.99
CA LEU A 411 -8.15 5.83 -23.86
C LEU A 411 -7.87 4.37 -23.49
N THR A 412 -8.04 4.05 -22.22
CA THR A 412 -8.14 2.68 -21.71
C THR A 412 -9.40 2.59 -20.87
N LEU A 413 -10.35 1.75 -21.30
CA LEU A 413 -11.56 1.46 -20.53
C LEU A 413 -11.43 0.07 -19.90
N GLU A 414 -11.76 -0.05 -18.62
CA GLU A 414 -11.71 -1.29 -17.85
C GLU A 414 -12.99 -1.46 -17.03
N TRP A 415 -13.52 -2.67 -16.99
CA TRP A 415 -14.71 -3.03 -16.23
C TRP A 415 -14.33 -3.70 -14.90
N VAL A 416 -14.66 -3.08 -13.77
CA VAL A 416 -14.30 -3.56 -12.43
C VAL A 416 -15.53 -3.91 -11.59
N HIS A 417 -15.61 -5.17 -11.18
CA HIS A 417 -16.57 -5.65 -10.18
C HIS A 417 -15.98 -5.45 -8.78
N ASP A 418 -16.80 -5.06 -7.79
CA ASP A 418 -16.37 -5.05 -6.38
C ASP A 418 -16.46 -6.47 -5.78
N THR A 419 -15.61 -7.39 -6.25
CA THR A 419 -15.38 -8.65 -5.54
C THR A 419 -14.50 -8.38 -4.32
N PHE A 420 -14.84 -9.00 -3.19
CA PHE A 420 -14.06 -8.90 -1.96
C PHE A 420 -12.75 -9.71 -2.11
N VAL A 421 -11.69 -9.06 -2.62
CA VAL A 421 -10.35 -9.66 -2.62
C VAL A 421 -9.85 -9.75 -1.18
N ALA A 422 -10.03 -10.93 -0.58
CA ALA A 422 -9.38 -11.27 0.67
C ALA A 422 -7.88 -11.48 0.39
N ARG A 423 -7.06 -10.43 0.61
CA ARG A 423 -5.59 -10.59 0.67
C ARG A 423 -5.28 -11.72 1.65
N THR A 424 -4.53 -12.71 1.19
CA THR A 424 -4.31 -13.97 1.91
C THR A 424 -3.19 -13.81 2.92
N ASP A 425 -3.53 -13.95 4.21
CA ASP A 425 -2.59 -13.88 5.33
C ASP A 425 -1.39 -14.82 5.12
N SER A 426 -0.15 -14.32 5.20
CA SER A 426 1.09 -15.12 5.32
C SER A 426 2.26 -14.16 5.61
N PHE A 427 3.16 -14.35 6.58
CA PHE A 427 3.55 -15.54 7.34
C PHE A 427 4.17 -16.66 6.51
N LEU A 428 5.35 -16.38 5.93
CA LEU A 428 6.64 -16.93 6.39
C LEU A 428 7.79 -16.03 5.85
N ALA A 429 9.05 -16.50 5.80
CA ALA A 429 10.25 -15.78 5.29
C ALA A 429 11.36 -16.81 4.87
N PRO A 430 12.42 -16.51 4.07
CA PRO A 430 12.76 -15.33 3.22
C PRO A 430 13.19 -15.67 1.74
N SER A 431 13.54 -14.69 0.89
CA SER A 431 14.11 -14.85 -0.50
C SER A 431 15.67 -14.65 -0.57
N PRO A 432 16.42 -14.61 -1.72
CA PRO A 432 16.14 -14.83 -3.18
C PRO A 432 17.05 -15.98 -3.76
N PRO A 433 18.07 -15.94 -4.69
CA PRO A 433 18.56 -15.01 -5.76
C PRO A 433 19.13 -15.60 -7.12
N LEU A 434 19.58 -14.70 -8.04
CA LEU A 434 20.69 -14.78 -9.06
C LEU A 434 20.62 -15.54 -10.44
N SER A 435 20.30 -14.76 -11.49
CA SER A 435 20.81 -14.53 -12.89
C SER A 435 22.03 -15.29 -13.51
N PRO A 436 22.42 -15.07 -14.82
CA PRO A 436 21.77 -14.48 -16.04
C PRO A 436 21.69 -15.49 -17.23
N PRO A 437 22.44 -15.51 -18.39
CA PRO A 437 22.93 -14.49 -19.37
C PRO A 437 22.85 -14.81 -20.93
N LEU A 438 22.91 -13.75 -21.78
CA LEU A 438 23.46 -13.64 -23.19
C LEU A 438 22.88 -14.51 -24.36
N ALA A 439 22.81 -14.09 -25.65
CA ALA A 439 23.02 -12.82 -26.41
C ALA A 439 21.98 -12.78 -27.61
N SER A 440 22.14 -12.42 -28.90
CA SER A 440 23.09 -11.77 -29.86
C SER A 440 22.40 -11.71 -31.27
N VAL A 441 22.69 -10.90 -32.32
CA VAL A 441 23.36 -9.60 -32.61
C VAL A 441 23.05 -9.16 -34.10
N ALA A 442 23.22 -7.87 -34.46
CA ALA A 442 23.35 -7.25 -35.82
C ALA A 442 22.12 -7.05 -36.76
N GLN A 443 22.03 -5.99 -37.61
CA GLN A 443 22.66 -4.63 -37.64
C GLN A 443 21.88 -3.71 -38.63
N ASP A 444 21.11 -2.71 -38.15
CA ASP A 444 20.96 -1.35 -38.76
C ASP A 444 20.05 -0.43 -37.89
N ASN A 445 20.39 -0.28 -36.61
CA ASN A 445 19.54 0.42 -35.64
C ASN A 445 20.35 1.21 -34.59
N GLY A 446 21.59 1.59 -34.89
CA GLY A 446 22.55 2.10 -33.89
C GLY A 446 22.43 3.59 -33.51
N CYS A 447 22.85 3.92 -32.30
CA CYS A 447 23.28 5.28 -31.93
C CYS A 447 24.62 5.62 -32.61
N TYR A 448 24.76 6.79 -33.24
CA TYR A 448 25.97 7.11 -34.02
C TYR A 448 27.26 7.30 -33.18
N LEU A 449 27.16 7.46 -31.85
CA LEU A 449 28.32 7.66 -30.96
C LEU A 449 28.80 6.40 -30.22
N CYS A 450 27.92 5.43 -29.97
CA CYS A 450 28.27 4.20 -29.24
C CYS A 450 27.80 2.91 -29.93
N SER A 451 27.24 3.02 -31.14
CA SER A 451 26.69 1.93 -31.97
C SER A 451 25.57 1.08 -31.36
N CYS A 452 25.21 1.26 -30.08
CA CYS A 452 24.15 0.52 -29.40
C CYS A 452 22.81 0.60 -30.17
N THR A 453 22.20 -0.56 -30.42
CA THR A 453 20.97 -0.68 -31.20
C THR A 453 19.71 -0.27 -30.41
N PHE A 454 18.83 0.48 -31.06
CA PHE A 454 17.52 0.84 -30.53
C PHE A 454 16.54 -0.34 -30.66
N VAL A 455 15.99 -0.79 -29.53
CA VAL A 455 14.75 -1.56 -29.52
C VAL A 455 13.58 -0.63 -29.92
N LEU A 456 12.52 -1.20 -30.49
CA LEU A 456 11.41 -0.49 -31.13
C LEU A 456 10.87 0.72 -30.33
N HIS A 457 10.51 1.77 -31.08
CA HIS A 457 9.81 3.01 -30.66
C HIS A 457 10.57 4.16 -29.95
N ARG A 458 11.90 4.16 -29.72
CA ARG A 458 12.60 5.38 -29.23
C ARG A 458 13.95 5.72 -29.91
N ARG A 459 13.97 5.84 -31.25
CA ARG A 459 15.02 6.62 -31.96
C ARG A 459 14.95 8.09 -31.50
N ARG A 460 16.08 8.68 -31.06
CA ARG A 460 16.19 10.11 -30.66
C ARG A 460 17.32 10.77 -31.44
N TYR A 461 17.23 12.07 -31.71
CA TYR A 461 18.18 12.78 -32.59
C TYR A 461 18.82 13.98 -31.87
N CYS A 462 20.09 14.27 -32.19
CA CYS A 462 20.79 15.48 -31.75
C CYS A 462 20.20 16.71 -32.43
N ARG A 463 19.85 17.77 -31.69
CA ARG A 463 19.25 18.98 -32.29
C ARG A 463 20.23 19.80 -33.14
N LEU A 464 21.54 19.70 -32.91
CA LEU A 464 22.56 20.43 -33.65
C LEU A 464 23.08 19.68 -34.90
N CYS A 465 23.29 18.36 -34.83
CA CYS A 465 23.84 17.57 -35.96
C CYS A 465 22.85 16.57 -36.58
N LEU A 466 21.61 16.50 -36.08
CA LEU A 466 20.48 15.67 -36.58
C LEU A 466 20.73 14.14 -36.66
N ARG A 467 21.88 13.64 -36.18
CA ARG A 467 22.18 12.19 -36.12
C ARG A 467 21.52 11.51 -34.91
N ALA A 468 21.22 10.22 -35.05
CA ALA A 468 20.55 9.42 -34.02
C ALA A 468 21.46 9.12 -32.82
N VAL A 469 20.96 9.31 -31.60
CA VAL A 469 21.72 9.18 -30.35
C VAL A 469 20.92 8.54 -29.22
N CYS A 470 21.58 7.67 -28.44
CA CYS A 470 21.01 7.10 -27.23
C CYS A 470 20.98 8.13 -26.09
N VAL A 471 20.34 7.78 -24.96
CA VAL A 471 20.21 8.68 -23.82
C VAL A 471 21.57 9.02 -23.22
N SER A 472 22.45 8.03 -23.04
CA SER A 472 23.77 8.19 -22.42
C SER A 472 24.78 8.99 -23.26
N CYS A 473 24.61 9.02 -24.59
CA CYS A 473 25.47 9.78 -25.51
C CYS A 473 24.87 11.13 -25.93
N SER A 474 23.83 11.60 -25.25
CA SER A 474 23.27 12.93 -25.49
C SER A 474 22.73 13.60 -24.23
N ASP A 475 23.15 14.83 -24.01
CA ASP A 475 22.70 15.67 -22.91
C ASP A 475 21.50 16.52 -23.32
N ARG A 476 20.97 17.34 -22.41
CA ARG A 476 19.99 18.39 -22.67
C ARG A 476 20.60 19.76 -22.35
N LEU A 477 20.92 20.54 -23.38
CA LEU A 477 21.40 21.91 -23.22
C LEU A 477 20.29 22.93 -23.53
N PHE A 478 20.20 23.99 -22.73
CA PHE A 478 19.44 25.18 -23.10
C PHE A 478 20.17 25.88 -24.26
N LEU A 479 19.63 25.74 -25.47
CA LEU A 479 20.13 26.43 -26.65
C LEU A 479 19.58 27.87 -26.66
N PRO A 480 20.36 28.90 -27.04
CA PRO A 480 19.85 30.25 -27.22
C PRO A 480 18.60 30.27 -28.11
N GLY A 481 17.57 31.02 -27.69
CA GLY A 481 16.26 31.05 -28.34
C GLY A 481 15.30 29.90 -27.96
N PHE A 482 15.69 28.95 -27.09
CA PHE A 482 14.83 27.87 -26.61
C PHE A 482 14.62 27.94 -25.10
N SER A 483 13.36 28.05 -24.67
CA SER A 483 12.91 28.05 -23.26
C SER A 483 13.03 26.70 -22.53
N GLU A 484 13.62 25.69 -23.16
CA GLU A 484 13.77 24.34 -22.63
C GLU A 484 15.07 23.71 -23.14
N ALA A 485 15.68 22.87 -22.30
CA ALA A 485 16.88 22.13 -22.62
C ALA A 485 16.64 21.06 -23.72
N LYS A 486 17.14 21.34 -24.94
CA LYS A 486 16.99 20.49 -26.13
C LYS A 486 18.12 19.46 -26.18
N ARG A 487 17.84 18.28 -26.75
CA ARG A 487 18.75 17.13 -26.73
C ARG A 487 19.89 17.32 -27.73
N VAL A 488 21.13 17.29 -27.26
CA VAL A 488 22.34 17.51 -28.05
C VAL A 488 23.30 16.36 -27.78
N CYS A 489 23.99 15.83 -28.81
CA CYS A 489 24.98 14.77 -28.59
C CYS A 489 26.22 15.33 -27.88
N LEU A 490 26.89 14.54 -27.04
CA LEU A 490 28.00 15.03 -26.21
C LEU A 490 29.12 15.70 -27.03
N ALA A 491 29.38 15.20 -28.25
CA ALA A 491 30.31 15.83 -29.19
C ALA A 491 29.91 17.28 -29.59
N CYS A 492 28.62 17.55 -29.78
CA CYS A 492 28.13 18.90 -30.05
C CYS A 492 27.99 19.76 -28.78
N CYS A 493 27.82 19.15 -27.59
CA CYS A 493 27.82 19.88 -26.32
C CYS A 493 29.18 20.55 -26.07
N ASN A 494 30.27 19.81 -26.26
CA ASN A 494 31.64 20.33 -26.06
C ASN A 494 31.96 21.50 -27.01
N LEU A 495 31.47 21.46 -28.26
CA LEU A 495 31.64 22.53 -29.23
C LEU A 495 30.96 23.84 -28.77
N GLN A 496 29.78 23.74 -28.14
CA GLN A 496 29.06 24.90 -27.63
C GLN A 496 29.70 25.49 -26.37
N ILE A 497 30.29 24.65 -25.51
CA ILE A 497 31.05 25.08 -24.33
C ILE A 497 32.33 25.83 -24.74
N ALA A 498 33.01 25.40 -25.80
CA ALA A 498 34.16 26.11 -26.36
C ALA A 498 33.81 27.54 -26.85
N LEU A 499 32.64 27.70 -27.48
CA LEU A 499 32.16 28.99 -28.00
C LEU A 499 31.71 29.99 -26.92
N HIS A 500 31.40 29.56 -25.70
CA HIS A 500 30.97 30.45 -24.60
C HIS A 500 32.15 30.96 -23.73
N LYS A 501 33.41 30.72 -24.12
CA LYS A 501 34.61 31.22 -23.43
C LYS A 501 35.24 32.45 -24.12
N GLN A 502 34.46 33.47 -24.44
CA GLN A 502 34.98 34.80 -24.75
C GLN A 502 34.63 35.81 -23.64
N PRO A 503 35.60 36.59 -23.12
CA PRO A 503 35.34 37.58 -22.07
C PRO A 503 34.68 38.86 -22.65
N PRO A 504 33.99 39.65 -21.81
CA PRO A 504 33.38 40.90 -22.24
C PRO A 504 34.43 41.99 -22.55
N PRO A 505 34.11 42.97 -23.43
CA PRO A 505 34.99 44.11 -23.71
C PRO A 505 35.14 45.02 -22.48
N MET A 506 36.38 45.44 -22.20
CA MET A 506 36.67 46.38 -21.11
C MET A 506 36.47 47.85 -21.51
N PRO A 507 36.12 48.75 -20.56
CA PRO A 507 36.04 50.18 -20.82
C PRO A 507 37.44 50.80 -21.03
N PRO A 508 37.55 51.92 -21.78
CA PRO A 508 38.83 52.57 -22.03
C PRO A 508 39.39 53.23 -20.77
N ARG A 509 40.73 53.21 -20.63
CA ARG A 509 41.50 54.04 -19.69
C ARG A 509 42.60 54.81 -20.43
N PRO A 510 43.04 55.96 -19.90
CA PRO A 510 43.81 56.94 -20.66
C PRO A 510 45.27 56.52 -20.93
N ILE A 511 45.82 57.10 -22.00
CA ILE A 511 47.19 56.91 -22.50
C ILE A 511 48.16 57.78 -21.69
N GLN A 512 49.33 57.24 -21.30
CA GLN A 512 50.64 57.92 -21.22
C GLN A 512 51.78 56.88 -21.02
N PRO A 513 53.09 57.22 -21.14
CA PRO A 513 53.98 56.47 -22.04
C PRO A 513 55.05 55.58 -21.38
N ALA A 514 55.72 54.78 -22.22
CA ALA A 514 56.86 53.91 -21.86
C ALA A 514 58.14 54.71 -21.51
N PRO A 515 59.12 54.09 -20.80
CA PRO A 515 60.20 53.42 -21.53
C PRO A 515 60.94 52.24 -20.84
N ARG A 516 61.41 51.29 -21.69
CA ARG A 516 62.69 50.53 -21.63
C ARG A 516 62.87 49.39 -20.56
N PRO A 517 63.86 48.47 -20.74
CA PRO A 517 63.73 47.08 -20.23
C PRO A 517 64.94 46.49 -19.44
N HIS A 518 64.71 45.27 -18.89
CA HIS A 518 65.63 44.13 -18.64
C HIS A 518 65.75 43.60 -17.20
N ARG A 519 65.96 42.26 -17.10
CA ARG A 519 66.59 41.49 -16.00
C ARG A 519 65.85 41.14 -14.69
N GLU A 520 64.52 41.02 -14.67
CA GLU A 520 63.79 40.36 -13.56
C GLU A 520 62.89 39.16 -13.98
N ALA A 521 63.12 38.57 -15.15
CA ALA A 521 62.16 37.63 -15.74
C ALA A 521 62.03 36.28 -15.01
N ASP A 522 63.11 35.73 -14.46
CA ASP A 522 63.15 34.29 -14.18
C ASP A 522 62.84 33.92 -12.71
N VAL A 523 63.24 34.74 -11.73
CA VAL A 523 62.88 34.51 -10.31
C VAL A 523 61.36 34.70 -10.09
N ARG A 524 60.75 35.67 -10.78
CA ARG A 524 59.30 35.90 -10.73
C ARG A 524 58.53 34.70 -11.30
N ARG A 525 59.00 34.11 -12.41
CA ARG A 525 58.40 32.92 -13.05
C ARG A 525 58.30 31.70 -12.14
N GLU A 526 59.27 31.47 -11.26
CA GLU A 526 59.25 30.33 -10.33
C GLU A 526 58.18 30.54 -9.24
N ALA A 527 58.08 31.76 -8.70
CA ALA A 527 57.07 32.13 -7.71
C ALA A 527 55.65 32.17 -8.29
N ASP A 528 55.49 32.75 -9.48
CA ASP A 528 54.22 32.77 -10.22
C ASP A 528 53.73 31.35 -10.54
N LYS A 529 54.64 30.42 -10.87
CA LYS A 529 54.33 28.98 -11.03
C LYS A 529 53.74 28.38 -9.76
N ALA A 530 54.40 28.57 -8.62
CA ALA A 530 53.95 27.99 -7.34
C ALA A 530 52.56 28.53 -6.95
N ALA A 531 52.35 29.84 -7.10
CA ALA A 531 51.05 30.47 -6.89
C ALA A 531 49.96 29.94 -7.85
N LEU A 532 50.32 29.69 -9.12
CA LEU A 532 49.40 29.11 -10.10
C LEU A 532 49.06 27.64 -9.78
N GLU A 533 50.02 26.86 -9.27
CA GLU A 533 49.79 25.48 -8.85
C GLU A 533 48.88 25.39 -7.63
N ASP A 534 49.08 26.20 -6.59
CA ASP A 534 48.20 26.20 -5.41
C ASP A 534 46.80 26.75 -5.75
N ALA A 535 46.71 27.79 -6.60
CA ALA A 535 45.41 28.23 -7.14
C ALA A 535 44.72 27.15 -7.97
N SER A 536 45.49 26.31 -8.70
CA SER A 536 44.97 25.16 -9.44
C SER A 536 44.49 24.05 -8.51
N ARG A 537 45.27 23.71 -7.46
CA ARG A 537 44.89 22.73 -6.42
C ARG A 537 43.63 23.16 -5.66
N ALA A 538 43.53 24.43 -5.28
CA ALA A 538 42.35 24.99 -4.62
C ALA A 538 41.11 24.96 -5.53
N ASN A 539 41.25 25.29 -6.82
CA ASN A 539 40.17 25.14 -7.79
C ASN A 539 39.79 23.67 -8.01
N LEU A 540 40.75 22.74 -8.02
CA LEU A 540 40.49 21.31 -8.16
C LEU A 540 39.73 20.76 -6.95
N GLN A 541 40.13 21.12 -5.73
CA GLN A 541 39.40 20.79 -4.50
C GLN A 541 37.99 21.39 -4.49
N ALA A 542 37.83 22.66 -4.90
CA ALA A 542 36.52 23.31 -4.99
C ALA A 542 35.62 22.67 -6.08
N MET A 543 36.21 22.18 -7.17
CA MET A 543 35.48 21.44 -8.21
C MET A 543 35.05 20.06 -7.70
N MET A 544 35.95 19.30 -7.08
CA MET A 544 35.64 18.00 -6.47
C MET A 544 34.59 18.11 -5.37
N GLN A 545 34.63 19.17 -4.54
CA GLN A 545 33.57 19.45 -3.56
C GLN A 545 32.23 19.71 -4.23
N ARG A 546 32.19 20.49 -5.33
CA ARG A 546 30.94 20.75 -6.07
C ARG A 546 30.37 19.49 -6.74
N GLU A 547 31.24 18.63 -7.29
CA GLU A 547 30.81 17.32 -7.83
C GLU A 547 30.30 16.39 -6.71
N GLN A 548 30.96 16.39 -5.56
CA GLN A 548 30.54 15.60 -4.39
C GLN A 548 29.26 16.13 -3.72
N GLU A 549 28.97 17.43 -3.81
CA GLU A 549 27.68 18.03 -3.42
C GLU A 549 26.56 17.83 -4.47
N ALA A 550 26.89 17.52 -5.72
CA ALA A 550 25.92 17.22 -6.79
C ALA A 550 25.48 15.73 -6.82
N ARG A 551 26.20 14.86 -6.10
CA ARG A 551 25.83 13.44 -5.89
C ARG A 551 24.55 13.34 -5.04
N PRO A 552 23.57 12.49 -5.41
CA PRO A 552 22.46 12.14 -4.52
C PRO A 552 22.94 11.52 -3.20
N LEU A 553 22.42 12.01 -2.07
CA LEU A 553 22.72 11.47 -0.74
C LEU A 553 22.36 9.99 -0.63
N GLY A 554 23.31 9.18 -0.16
CA GLY A 554 23.14 7.76 0.13
C GLY A 554 23.44 7.42 1.58
N ILE A 555 23.25 6.15 1.95
CA ILE A 555 23.53 5.66 3.30
C ILE A 555 25.02 5.73 3.64
N ASP A 556 25.89 5.56 2.65
CA ASP A 556 27.35 5.57 2.80
C ASP A 556 27.92 6.97 3.13
N ASP A 557 27.12 8.03 3.00
CA ASP A 557 27.47 9.40 3.40
C ASP A 557 27.31 9.64 4.91
N PHE A 558 26.92 8.60 5.68
CA PHE A 558 26.71 8.61 7.12
C PHE A 558 27.44 7.45 7.83
N ASP A 559 28.06 7.70 8.97
CA ASP A 559 28.54 6.67 9.90
C ASP A 559 27.39 6.25 10.82
N LEU A 560 27.22 4.95 11.01
CA LEU A 560 26.11 4.37 11.79
C LEU A 560 26.61 4.06 13.21
N ILE A 561 26.33 4.93 14.18
CA ILE A 561 26.93 4.88 15.52
C ILE A 561 26.15 3.93 16.46
N LYS A 562 24.83 4.12 16.57
CA LYS A 562 24.02 3.42 17.57
C LYS A 562 22.57 3.22 17.16
N VAL A 563 21.88 2.27 17.78
CA VAL A 563 20.42 2.17 17.74
C VAL A 563 19.84 3.00 18.88
N VAL A 564 18.94 3.93 18.56
CA VAL A 564 18.30 4.80 19.57
C VAL A 564 16.79 4.56 19.70
N GLY A 565 16.19 3.82 18.76
CA GLY A 565 14.79 3.38 18.88
C GLY A 565 14.39 2.34 17.83
N ARG A 566 13.21 1.75 18.04
CA ARG A 566 12.56 0.83 17.10
C ARG A 566 11.05 1.00 17.19
N GLY A 567 10.41 1.31 16.08
CA GLY A 567 8.95 1.43 15.95
C GLY A 567 8.36 0.25 15.19
N ALA A 568 7.05 0.30 14.92
CA ALA A 568 6.36 -0.74 14.15
C ALA A 568 6.95 -0.89 12.73
N PHE A 569 7.20 0.23 12.06
CA PHE A 569 7.55 0.28 10.64
C PHE A 569 9.07 0.40 10.36
N GLY A 570 9.92 0.51 11.40
CA GLY A 570 11.33 0.86 11.22
C GLY A 570 12.22 0.93 12.46
N LYS A 571 13.47 1.35 12.23
CA LYS A 571 14.56 1.47 13.22
C LYS A 571 15.05 2.92 13.22
N VAL A 572 15.31 3.50 14.39
CA VAL A 572 15.93 4.83 14.51
C VAL A 572 17.37 4.64 14.98
N MET A 573 18.31 5.25 14.26
CA MET A 573 19.75 5.13 14.53
C MET A 573 20.39 6.50 14.70
N LEU A 574 21.34 6.58 15.64
CA LEU A 574 22.27 7.69 15.77
C LEU A 574 23.30 7.60 14.64
N VAL A 575 23.48 8.69 13.89
CA VAL A 575 24.41 8.74 12.77
C VAL A 575 25.25 10.02 12.78
N ARG A 576 26.47 9.94 12.24
CA ARG A 576 27.33 11.10 11.97
C ARG A 576 27.46 11.31 10.47
N LYS A 577 27.28 12.53 9.97
CA LYS A 577 27.43 12.82 8.53
C LYS A 577 28.92 12.92 8.16
N LYS A 578 29.37 12.19 7.13
CA LYS A 578 30.81 12.09 6.80
C LYS A 578 31.36 13.28 6.04
N ASN A 579 30.66 13.69 4.97
CA ASN A 579 31.19 14.56 3.92
C ASN A 579 30.26 15.76 3.62
N GLY A 580 30.81 16.81 3.00
CA GLY A 580 30.09 18.01 2.55
C GLY A 580 29.60 18.91 3.68
N LYS A 581 28.64 19.80 3.39
CA LYS A 581 27.99 20.65 4.41
C LYS A 581 27.49 19.83 5.61
N ASN A 582 27.76 20.30 6.82
CA ASN A 582 27.50 19.63 8.10
C ASN A 582 28.22 18.28 8.28
N ALA A 583 29.39 18.08 7.67
CA ALA A 583 30.29 16.98 8.05
C ALA A 583 30.62 17.02 9.56
N GLY A 584 30.70 15.86 10.19
CA GLY A 584 30.85 15.70 11.64
C GLY A 584 29.57 15.89 12.46
N ALA A 585 28.49 16.42 11.90
CA ALA A 585 27.23 16.64 12.63
C ALA A 585 26.46 15.34 12.91
N ILE A 586 25.74 15.33 14.03
CA ILE A 586 25.04 14.16 14.60
C ILE A 586 23.53 14.27 14.39
N TYR A 587 22.92 13.18 13.95
CA TYR A 587 21.51 13.13 13.55
C TYR A 587 20.81 11.83 13.99
N ALA A 588 19.48 11.89 14.08
CA ALA A 588 18.61 10.73 14.22
C ALA A 588 18.09 10.30 12.83
N MET A 589 18.54 9.13 12.36
CA MET A 589 18.10 8.53 11.10
C MET A 589 16.99 7.50 11.34
N LYS A 590 15.73 7.84 11.00
CA LYS A 590 14.58 6.92 10.99
C LYS A 590 14.56 6.17 9.66
N ILE A 591 14.83 4.86 9.72
CA ILE A 591 14.94 3.94 8.59
C ILE A 591 13.66 3.11 8.49
N LEU A 592 12.94 3.25 7.37
CA LEU A 592 11.69 2.55 7.07
C LEU A 592 11.89 1.61 5.87
N LYS A 593 11.34 0.40 5.91
CA LYS A 593 11.42 -0.55 4.77
C LYS A 593 10.24 -0.32 3.81
N LYS A 594 10.51 -0.05 2.53
CA LYS A 594 9.48 0.23 1.50
C LYS A 594 8.45 -0.89 1.41
N MET A 595 8.89 -2.15 1.36
CA MET A 595 8.00 -3.31 1.34
C MET A 595 7.07 -3.36 2.57
N HIS A 596 7.57 -3.05 3.76
CA HIS A 596 6.77 -3.03 4.99
C HIS A 596 5.76 -1.87 5.01
N ILE A 597 6.11 -0.70 4.44
CA ILE A 597 5.19 0.42 4.26
C ILE A 597 4.07 0.03 3.28
N ILE A 598 4.41 -0.60 2.16
CA ILE A 598 3.46 -1.03 1.12
C ILE A 598 2.53 -2.14 1.65
N GLN A 599 3.07 -3.15 2.34
CA GLN A 599 2.31 -4.28 2.92
C GLN A 599 1.22 -3.83 3.92
N ASN A 600 1.48 -2.76 4.67
CA ASN A 600 0.55 -2.20 5.65
C ASN A 600 -0.30 -1.04 5.09
N ASP A 601 -0.30 -0.84 3.76
CA ASP A 601 -0.95 0.27 3.05
C ASP A 601 -0.60 1.68 3.63
N GLN A 602 0.59 1.85 4.22
CA GLN A 602 1.07 3.09 4.87
C GLN A 602 1.79 4.06 3.92
N VAL A 603 1.72 3.84 2.60
CA VAL A 603 2.44 4.65 1.59
C VAL A 603 2.11 6.13 1.71
N GLU A 604 0.81 6.47 1.73
CA GLU A 604 0.38 7.87 1.83
C GLU A 604 0.62 8.47 3.22
N ASN A 605 0.53 7.68 4.30
CA ASN A 605 0.91 8.14 5.65
C ASN A 605 2.41 8.46 5.74
N THR A 606 3.26 7.71 5.03
CA THR A 606 4.72 7.92 5.00
C THR A 606 5.10 9.13 4.13
N LYS A 607 4.36 9.37 3.04
CA LYS A 607 4.48 10.62 2.25
C LYS A 607 4.02 11.82 3.06
N ALA A 608 2.88 11.73 3.75
CA ALA A 608 2.37 12.77 4.62
C ALA A 608 3.37 13.10 5.74
N GLU A 609 3.92 12.10 6.44
CA GLU A 609 4.99 12.33 7.43
C GLU A 609 6.17 13.11 6.84
N GLN A 610 6.62 12.76 5.63
CA GLN A 610 7.72 13.47 4.96
C GLN A 610 7.33 14.90 4.50
N HIS A 611 6.10 15.13 4.05
CA HIS A 611 5.62 16.47 3.66
C HIS A 611 5.43 17.38 4.88
N ILE A 612 4.75 16.89 5.90
CA ILE A 612 4.55 17.52 7.20
C ILE A 612 5.90 17.96 7.79
N LEU A 613 6.90 17.06 7.80
CA LEU A 613 8.24 17.33 8.31
C LEU A 613 9.10 18.27 7.45
N LYS A 614 8.79 18.43 6.15
CA LYS A 614 9.39 19.48 5.30
C LYS A 614 8.81 20.87 5.59
N GLU A 615 7.51 20.93 5.87
CA GLU A 615 6.76 22.18 5.99
C GLU A 615 6.82 22.79 7.41
N ILE A 616 6.97 22.00 8.47
CA ILE A 616 7.00 22.52 9.83
C ILE A 616 8.33 23.22 10.13
N ASN A 617 8.24 24.40 10.75
CA ASN A 617 9.38 25.13 11.30
C ASN A 617 9.00 25.71 12.66
N HIS A 618 9.33 25.01 13.75
CA HIS A 618 8.93 25.39 15.11
C HIS A 618 9.99 24.94 16.14
N PRO A 619 10.37 25.76 17.14
CA PRO A 619 11.47 25.47 18.08
C PRO A 619 11.27 24.25 19.00
N TYR A 620 10.02 23.76 19.09
CA TYR A 620 9.60 22.61 19.90
C TYR A 620 9.07 21.43 19.07
N VAL A 621 9.44 21.35 17.78
CA VAL A 621 9.17 20.21 16.89
C VAL A 621 10.47 19.72 16.28
N VAL A 622 10.61 18.39 16.10
CA VAL A 622 11.77 17.79 15.42
C VAL A 622 11.91 18.33 14.00
N ARG A 623 13.13 18.67 13.58
CA ARG A 623 13.42 19.18 12.24
C ARG A 623 13.97 18.08 11.34
N LEU A 624 13.43 17.97 10.12
CA LEU A 624 13.99 17.15 9.05
C LEU A 624 15.11 17.91 8.33
N ARG A 625 16.28 17.28 8.22
CA ARG A 625 17.47 17.85 7.56
C ARG A 625 17.70 17.25 6.17
N TYR A 626 17.49 15.93 6.06
CA TYR A 626 17.63 15.19 4.81
C TYR A 626 16.57 14.10 4.76
N ALA A 627 16.05 13.81 3.57
CA ALA A 627 15.35 12.57 3.28
C ALA A 627 15.95 11.94 2.02
N PHE A 628 16.18 10.63 2.02
CA PHE A 628 16.67 9.92 0.86
C PHE A 628 16.18 8.47 0.86
N GLN A 629 16.49 7.75 -0.21
CA GLN A 629 15.99 6.40 -0.43
C GLN A 629 16.99 5.55 -1.22
N ASN A 630 16.88 4.24 -1.07
CA ASN A 630 17.47 3.26 -1.98
C ASN A 630 16.33 2.35 -2.52
N PRO A 631 16.59 1.26 -3.26
CA PRO A 631 15.52 0.39 -3.76
C PRO A 631 14.60 -0.17 -2.66
N ASP A 632 15.14 -0.44 -1.48
CA ASP A 632 14.48 -1.21 -0.42
C ASP A 632 13.88 -0.35 0.72
N LYS A 633 14.42 0.85 0.92
CA LYS A 633 14.23 1.64 2.15
C LYS A 633 14.07 3.14 1.88
N LEU A 634 13.49 3.79 2.88
CA LEU A 634 13.38 5.23 3.04
C LEU A 634 14.14 5.65 4.30
N TYR A 635 14.82 6.79 4.24
CA TYR A 635 15.64 7.33 5.31
C TYR A 635 15.21 8.78 5.59
N LEU A 636 14.68 9.05 6.78
CA LEU A 636 14.42 10.40 7.29
C LEU A 636 15.53 10.74 8.29
N VAL A 637 16.32 11.78 8.01
CA VAL A 637 17.42 12.24 8.85
C VAL A 637 17.03 13.55 9.52
N MET A 638 16.96 13.52 10.84
CA MET A 638 16.41 14.55 11.69
C MET A 638 17.43 14.98 12.76
N ASP A 639 17.21 16.12 13.41
CA ASP A 639 18.04 16.53 14.56
C ASP A 639 17.97 15.48 15.70
N TYR A 640 19.12 15.22 16.35
CA TYR A 640 19.20 14.30 17.49
C TYR A 640 18.97 15.03 18.82
N TYR A 641 18.31 14.33 19.74
CA TYR A 641 17.89 14.84 21.06
C TYR A 641 18.46 13.92 22.16
N PRO A 642 19.70 14.18 22.62
CA PRO A 642 20.44 13.29 23.53
C PRO A 642 19.88 13.25 24.96
N GLY A 643 18.97 14.15 25.30
CA GLY A 643 18.20 14.08 26.55
C GLY A 643 17.21 12.92 26.59
N GLY A 644 16.98 12.18 25.49
CA GLY A 644 16.07 11.03 25.47
C GLY A 644 14.59 11.43 25.46
N SER A 645 13.71 10.50 25.86
CA SER A 645 12.25 10.74 25.85
C SER A 645 11.69 11.13 27.22
N MET A 646 10.60 11.90 27.21
CA MET A 646 9.89 12.33 28.41
C MET A 646 9.39 11.14 29.24
N TYR A 647 9.02 10.03 28.58
CA TYR A 647 8.67 8.77 29.22
C TYR A 647 9.79 8.24 30.14
N PHE A 648 11.03 8.23 29.67
CA PHE A 648 12.19 7.77 30.46
C PHE A 648 12.36 8.62 31.72
N HIS A 649 12.32 9.95 31.59
CA HIS A 649 12.43 10.87 32.71
C HIS A 649 11.27 10.77 33.69
N LEU A 650 10.04 10.56 33.22
CA LEU A 650 8.89 10.39 34.10
C LEU A 650 8.99 9.09 34.90
N LYS A 651 9.44 7.98 34.29
CA LYS A 651 9.65 6.72 35.03
C LYS A 651 10.83 6.82 36.01
N LYS A 652 11.92 7.56 35.70
CA LYS A 652 13.01 7.88 36.66
C LYS A 652 12.50 8.76 37.82
N SER A 653 11.63 9.74 37.55
CA SER A 653 11.13 10.73 38.53
C SER A 653 9.89 10.29 39.31
N LYS A 654 9.20 9.22 38.87
CA LYS A 654 7.84 8.79 39.24
C LYS A 654 6.73 9.78 38.83
N ARG A 655 6.91 11.08 39.10
CA ARG A 655 6.08 12.21 38.63
C ARG A 655 6.96 13.48 38.52
N PHE A 656 6.50 14.51 37.84
CA PHE A 656 7.18 15.81 37.79
C PHE A 656 6.61 16.80 38.81
N SER A 657 7.35 17.88 39.07
CA SER A 657 6.83 19.07 39.75
C SER A 657 5.82 19.79 38.84
N GLU A 658 4.94 20.59 39.45
CA GLU A 658 3.93 21.33 38.69
C GLU A 658 4.55 22.41 37.79
N GLU A 659 5.61 23.07 38.27
CA GLU A 659 6.44 24.01 37.52
C GLU A 659 7.08 23.36 36.27
N ARG A 660 7.74 22.21 36.43
CA ARG A 660 8.37 21.47 35.33
C ARG A 660 7.34 21.02 34.31
N THR A 661 6.18 20.51 34.77
CA THR A 661 5.06 20.16 33.90
C THR A 661 4.51 21.38 33.16
N ARG A 662 4.31 22.52 33.84
CA ARG A 662 3.80 23.77 33.25
C ARG A 662 4.67 24.22 32.08
N LEU A 663 6.00 24.23 32.26
CA LEU A 663 6.92 24.59 31.19
C LEU A 663 6.82 23.63 29.99
N TYR A 664 6.89 22.31 30.22
CA TYR A 664 6.79 21.33 29.13
C TYR A 664 5.44 21.38 28.41
N MET A 665 4.33 21.55 29.13
CA MET A 665 3.01 21.63 28.53
C MET A 665 2.79 22.96 27.78
N ALA A 666 3.44 24.06 28.18
CA ALA A 666 3.46 25.30 27.41
C ALA A 666 4.28 25.20 26.11
N GLN A 667 5.47 24.57 26.17
CA GLN A 667 6.28 24.24 24.99
C GLN A 667 5.51 23.31 24.03
N LEU A 668 4.75 22.35 24.57
CA LEU A 668 3.93 21.43 23.77
C LEU A 668 2.70 22.13 23.16
N LEU A 669 2.08 23.08 23.88
CA LEU A 669 0.92 23.83 23.40
C LEU A 669 1.26 24.68 22.18
N THR A 670 2.37 25.42 22.22
CA THR A 670 2.83 26.20 21.06
C THR A 670 3.10 25.31 19.85
N ALA A 671 3.71 24.13 20.04
CA ALA A 671 3.93 23.15 18.99
C ALA A 671 2.62 22.64 18.36
N ILE A 672 1.65 22.20 19.17
CA ILE A 672 0.34 21.72 18.66
C ILE A 672 -0.42 22.85 17.98
N MET A 673 -0.39 24.08 18.51
CA MET A 673 -1.00 25.24 17.87
C MET A 673 -0.37 25.55 16.49
N HIS A 674 0.95 25.40 16.33
CA HIS A 674 1.61 25.53 15.03
C HIS A 674 1.08 24.48 14.02
N LEU A 675 0.98 23.20 14.43
CA LEU A 675 0.39 22.14 13.59
C LEU A 675 -1.07 22.46 13.22
N HIS A 676 -1.87 22.86 14.21
CA HIS A 676 -3.28 23.19 14.00
C HIS A 676 -3.49 24.42 13.11
N SER A 677 -2.53 25.35 13.08
CA SER A 677 -2.56 26.50 12.17
C SER A 677 -2.25 26.14 10.70
N LYS A 678 -1.66 24.96 10.46
CA LYS A 678 -1.44 24.36 9.13
C LYS A 678 -2.48 23.28 8.77
N ASP A 679 -3.60 23.20 9.48
CA ASP A 679 -4.63 22.15 9.35
C ASP A 679 -4.12 20.70 9.48
N ILE A 680 -3.04 20.51 10.25
CA ILE A 680 -2.51 19.20 10.62
C ILE A 680 -3.07 18.81 11.99
N ALA A 681 -3.70 17.64 12.09
CA ALA A 681 -3.98 16.98 13.36
C ALA A 681 -2.86 15.97 13.69
N TYR A 682 -2.36 15.95 14.93
CA TYR A 682 -1.18 15.17 15.28
C TYR A 682 -1.51 13.70 15.62
N ARG A 683 -2.57 13.48 16.41
CA ARG A 683 -3.25 12.20 16.71
C ARG A 683 -2.50 11.11 17.49
N ASP A 684 -1.21 11.26 17.79
CA ASP A 684 -0.40 10.26 18.53
C ASP A 684 0.33 10.86 19.75
N LEU A 685 -0.34 11.76 20.48
CA LEU A 685 0.26 12.55 21.56
C LEU A 685 0.47 11.70 22.83
N LYS A 686 1.73 11.35 23.10
CA LYS A 686 2.18 10.50 24.21
C LYS A 686 3.61 10.83 24.65
N LEU A 687 3.99 10.43 25.87
CA LEU A 687 5.31 10.71 26.48
C LEU A 687 6.49 10.14 25.69
N GLU A 688 6.26 9.08 24.92
CA GLU A 688 7.27 8.43 24.08
C GLU A 688 7.67 9.28 22.86
N ASN A 689 6.75 10.13 22.36
CA ASN A 689 6.96 10.99 21.19
C ASN A 689 7.42 12.41 21.55
N ILE A 690 7.72 12.67 22.84
CA ILE A 690 8.27 13.93 23.33
C ILE A 690 9.73 13.68 23.70
N LEU A 691 10.66 14.22 22.93
CA LEU A 691 12.10 14.14 23.16
C LEU A 691 12.62 15.37 23.91
N MET A 692 13.88 15.35 24.35
CA MET A 692 14.51 16.42 25.13
C MET A 692 15.91 16.78 24.62
N ASP A 693 16.20 18.08 24.47
CA ASP A 693 17.51 18.58 24.06
C ASP A 693 18.51 18.68 25.24
N THR A 694 19.76 19.05 24.95
CA THR A 694 20.85 19.18 25.95
C THR A 694 20.57 20.21 27.04
N HIS A 695 19.60 21.10 26.85
CA HIS A 695 19.24 22.16 27.80
C HIS A 695 17.90 21.87 28.50
N GLY A 696 17.30 20.71 28.24
CA GLY A 696 16.05 20.28 28.87
C GLY A 696 14.77 20.73 28.17
N HIS A 697 14.84 21.43 27.03
CA HIS A 697 13.64 21.79 26.26
C HIS A 697 13.13 20.57 25.49
N ILE A 698 11.83 20.55 25.22
CA ILE A 698 11.21 19.42 24.50
C ILE A 698 11.32 19.56 22.98
N ALA A 699 11.13 18.44 22.27
CA ALA A 699 10.71 18.44 20.86
C ALA A 699 9.71 17.32 20.58
N LEU A 700 8.62 17.65 19.90
CA LEU A 700 7.63 16.68 19.41
C LEU A 700 8.18 15.95 18.17
N THR A 701 8.06 14.61 18.13
CA THR A 701 8.57 13.76 17.04
C THR A 701 7.52 12.76 16.53
N ASP A 702 7.91 11.88 15.60
CA ASP A 702 7.11 10.79 14.99
C ASP A 702 5.75 11.23 14.43
N PHE A 703 5.73 11.67 13.17
CA PHE A 703 4.54 12.22 12.50
C PHE A 703 3.81 11.17 11.64
N GLY A 704 4.19 9.89 11.72
CA GLY A 704 3.62 8.79 10.93
C GLY A 704 2.12 8.52 11.13
N LEU A 705 1.50 9.11 12.16
CA LEU A 705 0.05 9.09 12.40
C LEU A 705 -0.62 10.46 12.30
N SER A 706 0.12 11.54 11.98
CA SER A 706 -0.48 12.85 11.71
C SER A 706 -1.26 12.84 10.39
N LYS A 707 -2.12 13.85 10.17
CA LYS A 707 -2.91 13.95 8.94
C LYS A 707 -3.22 15.39 8.53
N GLU A 708 -2.90 15.71 7.29
CA GLU A 708 -3.41 16.85 6.52
C GLU A 708 -4.84 16.55 6.02
N GLY A 709 -5.76 17.50 6.10
CA GLY A 709 -7.15 17.23 5.70
C GLY A 709 -8.08 18.45 5.68
N GLN A 710 -8.24 19.02 4.49
CA GLN A 710 -9.16 20.11 4.12
C GLN A 710 -10.46 20.17 4.95
N THR A 711 -10.72 21.34 5.54
CA THR A 711 -12.03 21.69 6.08
C THR A 711 -13.02 22.00 4.97
N ILE A 712 -14.10 21.22 4.89
CA ILE A 712 -15.37 21.65 4.32
C ILE A 712 -16.40 21.41 5.44
N ASP A 713 -17.15 22.46 5.80
CA ASP A 713 -18.18 22.44 6.86
C ASP A 713 -17.70 21.92 8.24
N GLY A 714 -16.43 22.17 8.58
CA GLY A 714 -15.83 21.84 9.89
C GLY A 714 -15.60 20.36 10.19
N ALA A 715 -16.19 19.45 9.40
CA ALA A 715 -16.10 18.01 9.61
C ALA A 715 -15.07 17.35 8.70
N ILE A 716 -13.90 16.98 9.25
CA ILE A 716 -12.97 16.08 8.55
C ILE A 716 -13.69 14.76 8.28
N ARG A 717 -14.01 14.48 7.02
CA ARG A 717 -14.62 13.22 6.59
C ARG A 717 -13.63 12.07 6.83
N ALA A 718 -13.81 11.37 7.94
CA ALA A 718 -12.94 10.28 8.38
C ALA A 718 -13.08 9.02 7.48
N SER A 719 -12.47 9.07 6.30
CA SER A 719 -12.45 8.02 5.26
C SER A 719 -11.80 6.69 5.66
N GLN A 720 -11.56 6.44 6.94
CA GLN A 720 -10.89 5.26 7.49
C GLN A 720 -11.53 4.69 8.77
N ALA A 721 -12.74 5.12 9.16
CA ALA A 721 -13.45 4.64 10.36
C ALA A 721 -13.63 3.10 10.41
N ASN A 722 -13.65 2.44 9.24
CA ASN A 722 -13.84 0.99 9.07
C ASN A 722 -12.54 0.22 8.71
N GLY A 723 -11.37 0.86 8.69
CA GLY A 723 -10.12 0.25 8.21
C GLY A 723 -8.97 0.23 9.23
N GLY A 724 -8.64 1.38 9.83
CA GLY A 724 -7.34 1.57 10.51
C GLY A 724 -7.18 0.95 11.91
N MET A 725 -8.26 0.52 12.57
CA MET A 725 -8.23 0.22 14.02
C MET A 725 -7.81 -1.21 14.40
N LYS A 726 -7.42 -2.06 13.45
CA LYS A 726 -7.18 -3.49 13.73
C LYS A 726 -5.83 -3.87 14.36
N THR A 727 -4.87 -2.94 14.48
CA THR A 727 -3.52 -3.26 14.99
C THR A 727 -3.08 -2.31 16.12
N ILE A 728 -3.98 -2.00 17.06
CA ILE A 728 -3.66 -1.17 18.23
C ILE A 728 -2.86 -1.98 19.27
N CYS A 729 -1.57 -2.16 18.99
CA CYS A 729 -0.50 -2.55 19.91
C CYS A 729 0.39 -1.33 20.20
N GLY A 730 -0.24 -0.28 20.72
CA GLY A 730 0.35 1.02 21.05
C GLY A 730 -0.63 1.82 21.89
N THR A 731 -0.10 2.64 22.78
CA THR A 731 -0.69 3.25 23.99
C THR A 731 -2.11 3.82 23.82
N ALA A 732 -3.12 2.96 23.98
CA ALA A 732 -4.54 3.29 23.78
C ALA A 732 -5.17 4.13 24.91
N GLU A 733 -4.39 4.51 25.92
CA GLU A 733 -4.80 5.30 27.09
C GLU A 733 -5.04 6.78 26.75
N TYR A 734 -4.34 7.32 25.75
CA TYR A 734 -4.47 8.71 25.29
C TYR A 734 -5.62 8.95 24.30
N MET A 735 -6.41 7.92 23.97
CA MET A 735 -7.44 8.00 22.92
C MET A 735 -8.70 8.74 23.39
N ALA A 736 -9.14 9.72 22.59
CA ALA A 736 -10.35 10.49 22.83
C ALA A 736 -11.64 9.64 22.69
N PRO A 737 -12.71 9.90 23.48
CA PRO A 737 -13.94 9.12 23.46
C PRO A 737 -14.62 9.04 22.08
N GLU A 738 -14.56 10.10 21.27
CA GLU A 738 -15.09 10.15 19.91
C GLU A 738 -14.38 9.16 18.95
N LEU A 739 -13.08 8.92 19.15
CA LEU A 739 -12.33 7.91 18.39
C LEU A 739 -12.84 6.50 18.71
N LEU A 740 -13.08 6.22 20.00
CA LEU A 740 -13.63 4.93 20.46
C LEU A 740 -15.09 4.70 20.02
N ARG A 741 -15.82 5.78 19.69
CA ARG A 741 -17.18 5.73 19.12
C ARG A 741 -17.21 5.62 17.59
N HIS A 742 -16.06 5.56 16.91
CA HIS A 742 -15.95 5.65 15.45
C HIS A 742 -16.62 6.90 14.84
N GLN A 743 -16.76 7.98 15.61
CA GLN A 743 -17.38 9.23 15.15
C GLN A 743 -16.41 10.01 14.25
N PRO A 744 -16.91 10.88 13.34
CA PRO A 744 -16.07 11.89 12.69
C PRO A 744 -15.41 12.78 13.75
N TYR A 745 -14.12 13.07 13.56
CA TYR A 745 -13.31 13.81 14.52
C TYR A 745 -12.36 14.79 13.81
N GLY A 746 -11.99 15.86 14.51
CA GLY A 746 -11.07 16.89 14.01
C GLY A 746 -9.88 17.11 14.94
N LYS A 747 -9.19 18.24 14.76
CA LYS A 747 -8.00 18.66 15.53
C LYS A 747 -8.19 18.64 17.07
N VAL A 748 -9.44 18.78 17.54
CA VAL A 748 -9.87 18.71 18.95
C VAL A 748 -9.55 17.39 19.69
N VAL A 749 -9.20 16.30 18.99
CA VAL A 749 -8.71 15.07 19.64
C VAL A 749 -7.37 15.29 20.34
N ASP A 750 -6.50 16.15 19.80
CA ASP A 750 -5.17 16.41 20.36
C ASP A 750 -5.28 17.07 21.74
N TRP A 751 -6.31 17.89 21.98
CA TRP A 751 -6.58 18.52 23.28
C TRP A 751 -7.03 17.53 24.37
N TRP A 752 -7.68 16.42 24.00
CA TRP A 752 -7.94 15.34 24.94
C TRP A 752 -6.63 14.67 25.36
N SER A 753 -5.81 14.25 24.40
CA SER A 753 -4.51 13.62 24.69
C SER A 753 -3.57 14.54 25.47
N TYR A 754 -3.62 15.86 25.22
CA TYR A 754 -2.92 16.90 25.97
C TYR A 754 -3.38 16.94 27.45
N GLY A 755 -4.69 16.84 27.71
CA GLY A 755 -5.22 16.69 29.07
C GLY A 755 -4.81 15.40 29.78
N ILE A 756 -4.72 14.28 29.04
CA ILE A 756 -4.21 13.01 29.57
C ILE A 756 -2.73 13.14 29.97
N LEU A 757 -1.91 13.78 29.12
CA LEU A 757 -0.49 14.04 29.40
C LEU A 757 -0.27 14.95 30.60
N LEU A 758 -1.06 16.02 30.73
CA LEU A 758 -0.99 16.93 31.89
C LEU A 758 -1.24 16.15 33.19
N PHE A 759 -2.27 15.30 33.22
CA PHE A 759 -2.55 14.44 34.37
C PHE A 759 -1.43 13.41 34.62
N GLU A 760 -0.89 12.77 33.58
CA GLU A 760 0.17 11.77 33.73
C GLU A 760 1.49 12.39 34.23
N MET A 761 1.92 13.53 33.70
CA MET A 761 3.15 14.20 34.17
C MET A 761 3.05 14.58 35.66
N LEU A 762 1.89 15.03 36.12
CA LEU A 762 1.68 15.44 37.52
C LEU A 762 1.51 14.25 38.49
N THR A 763 1.04 13.08 38.02
CA THR A 763 0.64 11.95 38.90
C THR A 763 1.39 10.63 38.67
N GLY A 764 2.11 10.48 37.56
CA GLY A 764 2.86 9.28 37.18
C GLY A 764 2.07 8.19 36.43
N ARG A 765 0.78 8.42 36.17
CA ARG A 765 -0.14 7.47 35.49
C ARG A 765 -1.24 8.21 34.72
N THR A 766 -1.79 7.62 33.65
CA THR A 766 -2.97 8.18 32.98
C THR A 766 -4.24 8.04 33.86
N PRO A 767 -5.28 8.89 33.69
CA PRO A 767 -6.41 8.93 34.62
C PRO A 767 -7.41 7.77 34.49
N PHE A 768 -7.36 7.00 33.39
CA PHE A 768 -8.33 5.96 33.07
C PHE A 768 -7.74 4.54 32.93
N VAL A 769 -6.43 4.38 33.23
CA VAL A 769 -5.68 3.12 33.08
C VAL A 769 -6.34 1.95 33.81
N ASP A 770 -6.44 0.81 33.14
CA ASP A 770 -6.86 -0.47 33.72
C ASP A 770 -6.09 -1.61 33.03
N ARG A 771 -5.83 -2.72 33.74
CA ARG A 771 -5.18 -3.91 33.17
C ARG A 771 -6.04 -4.56 32.08
N ASN A 772 -7.36 -4.42 32.16
CA ASN A 772 -8.31 -4.90 31.16
C ASN A 772 -8.68 -3.77 30.20
N ARG A 773 -8.22 -3.85 28.95
CA ARG A 773 -8.52 -2.86 27.89
C ARG A 773 -10.01 -2.54 27.72
N ARG A 774 -10.92 -3.50 27.97
CA ARG A 774 -12.38 -3.25 27.90
C ARG A 774 -12.87 -2.37 29.05
N VAL A 775 -12.30 -2.53 30.25
CA VAL A 775 -12.59 -1.68 31.42
C VAL A 775 -11.96 -0.30 31.24
N MET A 776 -10.71 -0.23 30.77
CA MET A 776 -10.05 1.03 30.40
C MET A 776 -10.86 1.84 29.37
N PHE A 777 -11.37 1.20 28.31
CA PHE A 777 -12.26 1.87 27.35
C PHE A 777 -13.59 2.31 27.98
N LYS A 778 -14.19 1.51 28.87
CA LYS A 778 -15.37 1.92 29.65
C LYS A 778 -15.06 3.14 30.54
N ASN A 779 -13.88 3.18 31.15
CA ASN A 779 -13.42 4.30 31.98
C ASN A 779 -13.25 5.58 31.17
N ILE A 780 -12.54 5.54 30.04
CA ILE A 780 -12.43 6.66 29.08
C ILE A 780 -13.83 7.16 28.67
N MET A 781 -14.77 6.24 28.44
CA MET A 781 -16.12 6.55 27.95
C MET A 781 -17.09 7.12 28.99
N GLY A 782 -16.90 6.88 30.29
CA GLY A 782 -17.88 7.30 31.31
C GLY A 782 -17.42 7.52 32.76
N SER A 783 -16.24 7.05 33.20
CA SER A 783 -15.80 7.21 34.60
C SER A 783 -15.30 8.64 34.89
N GLU A 784 -15.46 9.14 36.11
CA GLU A 784 -14.91 10.44 36.50
C GLU A 784 -13.38 10.38 36.73
N VAL A 785 -12.72 11.54 36.67
CA VAL A 785 -11.27 11.65 36.89
C VAL A 785 -11.00 11.78 38.38
N VAL A 786 -10.25 10.83 38.96
CA VAL A 786 -9.90 10.85 40.39
C VAL A 786 -8.63 11.68 40.61
N TYR A 787 -8.80 12.93 41.02
CA TYR A 787 -7.70 13.87 41.28
C TYR A 787 -7.04 13.63 42.66
N PRO A 788 -5.72 13.36 42.72
CA PRO A 788 -4.99 13.31 43.98
C PRO A 788 -5.00 14.64 44.73
N ALA A 789 -5.00 14.58 46.07
CA ALA A 789 -5.07 15.76 46.93
C ALA A 789 -3.95 16.79 46.72
N TYR A 790 -2.79 16.38 46.21
CA TYR A 790 -1.62 17.23 45.96
C TYR A 790 -1.66 18.02 44.63
N LEU A 791 -2.68 17.86 43.78
CA LEU A 791 -2.82 18.67 42.56
C LEU A 791 -3.41 20.04 42.89
N SER A 792 -2.85 21.13 42.34
CA SER A 792 -3.37 22.49 42.54
C SER A 792 -4.78 22.68 41.96
N PRO A 793 -5.55 23.68 42.44
CA PRO A 793 -6.88 23.97 41.90
C PRO A 793 -6.86 24.29 40.41
N SER A 794 -5.89 25.10 39.94
CA SER A 794 -5.75 25.48 38.53
C SER A 794 -5.38 24.27 37.66
N ALA A 795 -4.47 23.40 38.11
CA ALA A 795 -4.16 22.15 37.41
C ALA A 795 -5.40 21.24 37.25
N ARG A 796 -6.21 21.08 38.32
CA ARG A 796 -7.46 20.30 38.24
C ARG A 796 -8.49 20.94 37.31
N ASN A 797 -8.63 22.27 37.36
CA ASN A 797 -9.54 23.01 36.48
C ASN A 797 -9.16 22.85 35.01
N LEU A 798 -7.88 23.02 34.65
CA LEU A 798 -7.40 22.82 33.29
C LEU A 798 -7.66 21.38 32.80
N ILE A 799 -7.29 20.37 33.61
CA ILE A 799 -7.53 18.96 33.26
C ILE A 799 -9.02 18.67 33.09
N SER A 800 -9.89 19.18 33.97
CA SER A 800 -11.33 18.91 33.92
C SER A 800 -11.99 19.50 32.67
N ARG A 801 -11.52 20.68 32.19
CA ARG A 801 -11.99 21.32 30.95
C ARG A 801 -11.41 20.68 29.68
N LEU A 802 -10.21 20.11 29.73
CA LEU A 802 -9.61 19.34 28.63
C LEU A 802 -10.19 17.93 28.48
N LEU A 803 -10.55 17.27 29.58
CA LEU A 803 -11.10 15.90 29.59
C LEU A 803 -12.64 15.87 29.51
N ILE A 804 -13.24 16.89 28.90
CA ILE A 804 -14.66 16.89 28.52
C ILE A 804 -14.88 15.92 27.36
N ARG A 805 -15.83 14.99 27.55
CA ARG A 805 -16.16 13.88 26.63
C ARG A 805 -16.95 14.28 25.39
N ASP A 806 -17.56 15.45 25.44
CA ASP A 806 -18.22 16.10 24.32
C ASP A 806 -17.18 17.01 23.63
N PRO A 807 -16.71 16.68 22.42
CA PRO A 807 -15.67 17.45 21.75
C PRO A 807 -16.12 18.88 21.39
N SER A 808 -17.42 19.17 21.34
CA SER A 808 -17.91 20.55 21.11
C SER A 808 -17.70 21.45 22.32
N LYS A 809 -17.71 20.88 23.53
CA LYS A 809 -17.59 21.60 24.82
C LYS A 809 -16.19 21.55 25.44
N ARG A 810 -15.25 20.84 24.82
CA ARG A 810 -13.87 20.67 25.30
C ARG A 810 -13.07 21.97 25.16
N LEU A 811 -12.23 22.30 26.14
CA LEU A 811 -11.34 23.46 26.02
C LEU A 811 -10.49 23.36 24.75
N GLY A 812 -10.44 24.43 23.97
CA GLY A 812 -9.79 24.46 22.65
C GLY A 812 -10.64 23.92 21.48
N SER A 813 -11.93 23.63 21.67
CA SER A 813 -12.88 23.37 20.57
C SER A 813 -13.37 24.63 19.85
N GLY A 814 -13.34 25.77 20.54
CA GLY A 814 -13.92 27.04 20.11
C GLY A 814 -13.05 27.81 19.12
N ALA A 815 -13.52 29.01 18.74
CA ALA A 815 -12.85 29.86 17.75
C ALA A 815 -11.47 30.38 18.19
N GLY A 816 -11.17 30.42 19.51
CA GLY A 816 -9.83 30.72 20.01
C GLY A 816 -8.87 29.53 19.96
N GLY A 817 -9.40 28.30 19.92
CA GLY A 817 -8.61 27.06 19.84
C GLY A 817 -7.61 26.97 20.99
N GLY A 818 -6.34 26.69 20.67
CA GLY A 818 -5.28 26.62 21.70
C GLY A 818 -5.05 27.94 22.47
N ARG A 819 -5.54 29.10 21.99
CA ARG A 819 -5.48 30.36 22.77
C ARG A 819 -6.36 30.29 24.02
N ASP A 820 -7.47 29.56 23.96
CA ASP A 820 -8.37 29.31 25.10
C ASP A 820 -7.68 28.47 26.19
N ILE A 821 -6.64 27.71 25.81
CA ILE A 821 -5.78 26.93 26.71
C ILE A 821 -4.62 27.81 27.23
N MET A 822 -4.01 28.65 26.37
CA MET A 822 -2.96 29.61 26.79
C MET A 822 -3.45 30.60 27.85
N ALA A 823 -4.73 30.94 27.84
CA ALA A 823 -5.38 31.84 28.79
C ALA A 823 -5.86 31.16 30.10
N ASP A 824 -5.53 29.88 30.33
CA ASP A 824 -5.82 29.22 31.61
C ASP A 824 -4.89 29.74 32.73
N GLU A 825 -5.44 29.91 33.94
CA GLU A 825 -4.73 30.31 35.16
C GLU A 825 -3.47 29.45 35.40
N PHE A 826 -3.50 28.16 35.04
CA PHE A 826 -2.36 27.26 35.13
C PHE A 826 -1.14 27.75 34.34
N PHE A 827 -1.30 28.57 33.30
CA PHE A 827 -0.21 29.16 32.51
C PHE A 827 -0.01 30.66 32.74
N ALA A 828 -0.69 31.29 33.70
CA ALA A 828 -0.63 32.75 33.92
C ALA A 828 0.78 33.31 34.22
N VAL A 829 1.73 32.46 34.60
CA VAL A 829 3.15 32.81 34.84
C VAL A 829 4.08 32.57 33.65
N VAL A 830 3.54 32.23 32.46
CA VAL A 830 4.33 31.92 31.27
C VAL A 830 4.40 33.12 30.33
N ASP A 831 5.61 33.65 30.12
CA ASP A 831 5.90 34.51 28.97
C ASP A 831 5.99 33.64 27.70
N TRP A 832 4.97 33.75 26.85
CA TRP A 832 4.85 32.96 25.62
C TRP A 832 5.87 33.36 24.54
N GLU A 833 6.37 34.59 24.55
CA GLU A 833 7.39 35.02 23.58
C GLU A 833 8.78 34.57 24.00
N ALA A 834 9.15 34.79 25.26
CA ALA A 834 10.40 34.30 25.83
C ALA A 834 10.48 32.76 25.76
N LEU A 835 9.35 32.09 25.93
CA LEU A 835 9.21 30.66 25.65
C LEU A 835 9.52 30.35 24.18
N LEU A 836 8.87 31.00 23.21
CA LEU A 836 9.15 30.76 21.78
C LEU A 836 10.60 31.09 21.37
N ARG A 837 11.27 32.03 22.03
CA ARG A 837 12.69 32.36 21.84
C ARG A 837 13.68 31.42 22.58
N LYS A 838 13.17 30.42 23.34
CA LYS A 838 13.95 29.56 24.26
C LYS A 838 14.74 30.31 25.34
N GLU A 839 14.27 31.49 25.75
CA GLU A 839 14.87 32.30 26.82
C GLU A 839 14.54 31.78 28.23
N ILE A 840 13.40 31.10 28.39
CA ILE A 840 13.02 30.45 29.66
C ILE A 840 13.77 29.13 29.81
N GLN A 841 14.82 29.11 30.65
CA GLN A 841 15.58 27.89 30.92
C GLN A 841 14.77 26.83 31.71
N PRO A 842 14.80 25.55 31.30
CA PRO A 842 14.18 24.46 32.05
C PRO A 842 14.87 24.15 33.39
N SER A 843 14.09 24.04 34.46
CA SER A 843 14.57 23.64 35.80
C SER A 843 15.00 22.16 35.92
N PHE A 844 14.96 21.41 34.81
CA PHE A 844 15.62 20.12 34.66
C PHE A 844 16.42 20.11 33.35
N VAL A 845 17.73 19.93 33.49
CA VAL A 845 18.66 19.67 32.38
C VAL A 845 19.04 18.19 32.44
N PRO A 846 18.95 17.42 31.33
CA PRO A 846 19.35 16.01 31.33
C PRO A 846 20.87 15.85 31.42
N GLU A 847 21.32 14.81 32.12
CA GLU A 847 22.71 14.39 32.15
C GLU A 847 23.13 13.95 30.74
N VAL A 848 23.99 14.73 30.07
CA VAL A 848 24.49 14.48 28.70
C VAL A 848 25.98 14.81 28.63
N SER A 849 26.80 13.81 28.30
CA SER A 849 28.27 13.90 28.19
C SER A 849 28.77 14.42 26.83
N GLY A 850 27.92 14.42 25.80
CA GLY A 850 28.27 14.93 24.47
C GLY A 850 27.18 14.69 23.42
N ALA A 851 27.42 15.16 22.19
CA ALA A 851 26.45 15.07 21.09
C ALA A 851 26.10 13.64 20.65
N GLU A 852 26.96 12.66 20.96
CA GLU A 852 26.76 11.24 20.63
C GLU A 852 26.26 10.39 21.83
N ASP A 853 25.91 11.04 22.95
CA ASP A 853 25.49 10.34 24.16
C ASP A 853 24.16 9.58 23.97
N VAL A 854 24.11 8.37 24.52
CA VAL A 854 22.95 7.46 24.51
C VAL A 854 22.57 6.94 25.89
N THR A 855 23.11 7.52 26.97
CA THR A 855 22.76 7.18 28.37
C THR A 855 21.27 7.30 28.65
N ASN A 856 20.61 8.35 28.13
CA ASN A 856 19.16 8.58 28.23
C ASN A 856 18.33 7.72 27.25
N VAL A 857 18.95 6.85 26.45
CA VAL A 857 18.26 5.88 25.58
C VAL A 857 18.04 4.57 26.36
N PRO A 858 16.84 3.95 26.31
CA PRO A 858 16.60 2.67 26.98
C PRO A 858 17.63 1.58 26.64
N ALA A 859 18.16 0.90 27.67
CA ALA A 859 19.25 -0.08 27.56
C ALA A 859 19.01 -1.21 26.53
N GLN A 860 17.75 -1.58 26.29
CA GLN A 860 17.34 -2.54 25.26
C GLN A 860 17.79 -2.14 23.83
N PHE A 861 18.01 -0.84 23.56
CA PHE A 861 18.55 -0.34 22.29
C PHE A 861 20.07 -0.11 22.36
N GLN A 862 20.60 0.26 23.53
CA GLN A 862 22.05 0.41 23.75
C GLN A 862 22.83 -0.89 23.45
N ASN A 863 22.21 -2.05 23.64
CA ASN A 863 22.83 -3.36 23.37
C ASN A 863 22.62 -3.88 21.93
N MET A 864 21.95 -3.12 21.05
CA MET A 864 21.72 -3.53 19.66
C MET A 864 22.86 -3.10 18.72
N ALA A 865 23.19 -3.95 17.75
CA ALA A 865 24.17 -3.63 16.70
C ALA A 865 23.71 -2.45 15.81
N ALA A 866 24.64 -1.53 15.56
CA ALA A 866 24.45 -0.32 14.75
C ALA A 866 24.43 -0.58 13.22
N LEU A 867 24.21 -1.82 12.80
CA LEU A 867 24.14 -2.20 11.39
C LEU A 867 22.78 -1.79 10.78
N ASP A 868 22.81 -1.22 9.57
CA ASP A 868 21.60 -1.14 8.74
C ASP A 868 21.23 -2.56 8.28
N SER A 869 20.03 -3.03 8.63
CA SER A 869 19.67 -4.44 8.46
C SER A 869 19.53 -4.79 6.97
N PRO A 870 20.16 -5.85 6.46
CA PRO A 870 20.00 -6.24 5.07
C PRO A 870 18.52 -6.50 4.74
N VAL A 871 18.17 -6.22 3.49
CA VAL A 871 16.92 -6.62 2.86
C VAL A 871 17.30 -7.68 1.83
N ALA A 872 16.51 -8.75 1.72
CA ALA A 872 16.72 -9.75 0.69
C ALA A 872 16.47 -9.10 -0.68
N LYS A 873 17.33 -9.37 -1.66
CA LYS A 873 17.28 -8.73 -2.99
C LYS A 873 16.09 -9.25 -3.82
N ASP A 874 14.91 -8.70 -3.55
CA ASP A 874 13.70 -8.91 -4.36
C ASP A 874 13.79 -8.04 -5.62
N SER A 875 14.25 -8.63 -6.73
CA SER A 875 14.54 -7.90 -7.99
C SER A 875 13.32 -7.32 -8.72
N ASN A 876 12.09 -7.55 -8.23
CA ASN A 876 10.83 -7.09 -8.80
C ASN A 876 10.07 -6.10 -7.89
N ALA A 877 10.72 -5.48 -6.90
CA ALA A 877 10.07 -4.48 -6.04
C ALA A 877 9.58 -3.26 -6.86
N PRO A 878 8.29 -2.85 -6.77
CA PRO A 878 7.77 -1.72 -7.54
C PRO A 878 8.36 -0.39 -7.04
N THR A 879 9.24 0.20 -7.84
CA THR A 879 10.08 1.35 -7.46
C THR A 879 9.34 2.67 -7.26
N ASN A 880 8.19 2.85 -7.91
CA ASN A 880 7.60 4.15 -8.24
C ASN A 880 6.66 4.73 -7.16
N HIS A 881 6.57 4.12 -5.97
CA HIS A 881 5.70 4.61 -4.89
C HIS A 881 6.22 5.87 -4.16
N PHE A 882 7.50 6.22 -4.33
CA PHE A 882 8.22 7.17 -3.47
C PHE A 882 9.12 8.17 -4.23
N GLU A 883 8.79 8.53 -5.47
CA GLU A 883 9.69 9.32 -6.34
C GLU A 883 10.08 10.69 -5.72
N ASP A 884 9.11 11.46 -5.21
CA ASP A 884 9.34 12.74 -4.50
C ASP A 884 9.82 12.60 -3.03
N PHE A 885 10.31 11.42 -2.63
CA PHE A 885 10.75 11.18 -1.25
C PHE A 885 12.10 11.86 -0.91
N SER A 886 12.93 12.16 -1.90
CA SER A 886 14.23 12.79 -1.65
C SER A 886 14.08 14.27 -1.22
N TYR A 887 14.88 14.71 -0.26
CA TYR A 887 14.93 16.06 0.27
C TYR A 887 16.31 16.36 0.86
N GLN A 888 16.75 17.60 0.72
CA GLN A 888 17.91 18.13 1.41
C GLN A 888 17.57 19.56 1.81
N GLU A 889 17.74 19.90 3.09
CA GLU A 889 17.54 21.26 3.56
C GLU A 889 18.54 22.20 2.87
N GLU A 890 18.03 23.12 2.05
CA GLU A 890 18.83 24.26 1.62
C GLU A 890 19.17 25.10 2.84
N THR A 891 20.45 25.04 3.24
CA THR A 891 20.97 25.88 4.32
C THR A 891 21.07 27.32 3.84
N ARG A 892 19.93 28.03 3.79
CA ARG A 892 19.92 29.48 3.94
C ARG A 892 20.77 29.77 5.17
N MET A 893 21.79 30.61 5.02
CA MET A 893 22.67 30.97 6.13
C MET A 893 21.80 31.40 7.31
N ALA A 894 22.14 30.93 8.50
CA ALA A 894 21.52 31.43 9.72
C ALA A 894 21.57 32.97 9.69
N PRO A 895 20.50 33.67 10.13
CA PRO A 895 20.58 35.12 10.28
C PRO A 895 21.81 35.41 11.14
N ARG A 896 22.74 36.21 10.62
CA ARG A 896 23.87 36.67 11.43
C ARG A 896 23.28 37.37 12.64
N HIS A 897 23.68 36.94 13.84
CA HIS A 897 23.42 37.72 15.04
C HIS A 897 23.99 39.13 14.82
N TYR A 898 23.12 40.12 14.97
CA TYR A 898 23.42 41.53 15.09
C TYR A 898 23.24 41.92 16.55
#